data_AF-A0AAE4R255-F1
#
_entry.id   AF-A0AAE4R255-F1
#
_cell.length_a   1.000
_cell.length_b   1.000
_cell.length_c   1.000
_cell.angle_alpha   90.00
_cell.angle_beta   90.00
_cell.angle_gamma   90.00
#
_symmetry.space_group_name_H-M   'P 1'
#
loop_
_entity.id
_entity.type
_entity.pdbx_description
1 polymer ?
#
loop_
_entity_poly.entity_id
_entity_poly.type
_entity_poly.pdbx_seq_one_letter_code
_entity_poly.pdbx_strand_id
1 'polypeptide(L)'
;MSAFDLDRIGRGLPFARALPALRDALATSGTAVVQAPPGTGKTTLVPPAVADAVSGRVVVTQPRRVAARSAARRLAALTGTGTGDVAGYTVRGDSRVGRDTLVEFVTPGVLVRRLLADPDLPGVGAVVLDEVHERDVESDLAFALLCEVRQLRDDLPVVAMSATVEAGRFARLLGGGTAAGDTAAPVVDVPAEPHPLEIRYAPPPTARLDARGVTDAFLDHVAAVTAREVAASGVDALVFLPGVREIERVVRALSARSGDAVEVLPLHGGLDAAAQDRAVSGSGRRTGAGDTALPRIVVSTDLAESSLTVPGVRLVVDACLSREPRRDIARDMTGLVTVSASRDSCVQRSGRAARLGPGVAVRCLTEQEYSHLPDHRTPAIATSDLTTFALDVACWGAPRGEGLALPDPPPSGEIARAEGVLHGLGGVDDDGRVTDRGRDLARVPADPRHARALLDGAGLVGATTAAEVVAMLASGRRSPGGDLVADLRALRSGRAPDASSWEQEVRRLERIVRGDRGAGRGQPGGGIPLADAVGTVVALAHPDRIARRRGDQYTFASGTGAVVPPGSALAGHEWLAVAEVGRASGRAAGEAGAVIRAGAAVDRPTAERAASHLLDDDETAIFDSGSVAGRRIRRLGAIELSSTPVRPSPAAAGRAVAAAVRAGGLAALGPDDDAVRLWRRLGLAHRELGLPWPDVSADGLAERLDDWLGPEIDALAHGSRLAGRDLGPALRRLLPWPEAGRFDELVPDRLQVPSSSSYRVDYPEVGSDGPPVLAVKLQECFGWTTSPRVCDGRVPVTVHLLSPAGRPLAVTRDLAFFWREAYPGVRAEMRGRYPRHPWPEDPMSAEPTRRTNRRR
;
A
#
# COMPACT_ATOMS: atom_id res chain seq x y z
N MET A 1 -23.78 43.66 19.55
CA MET A 1 -24.63 42.53 20.03
C MET A 1 -24.17 41.30 19.31
N SER A 2 -23.95 40.19 20.02
CA SER A 2 -23.66 38.90 19.37
C SER A 2 -24.82 38.53 18.44
N ALA A 3 -24.51 38.01 17.26
CA ALA A 3 -25.51 37.46 16.33
C ALA A 3 -26.15 36.16 16.87
N PHE A 4 -25.56 35.56 17.90
CA PHE A 4 -25.96 34.29 18.48
C PHE A 4 -26.42 34.46 19.94
N ASP A 5 -27.72 34.24 20.18
CA ASP A 5 -28.26 34.13 21.54
C ASP A 5 -27.96 32.73 22.09
N LEU A 6 -26.77 32.56 22.69
CA LEU A 6 -26.29 31.27 23.19
C LEU A 6 -27.16 30.71 24.33
N ASP A 7 -27.81 31.57 25.12
CA ASP A 7 -28.71 31.13 26.20
C ASP A 7 -30.00 30.52 25.63
N ARG A 8 -30.54 31.12 24.56
CA ARG A 8 -31.68 30.55 23.82
C ARG A 8 -31.29 29.28 23.08
N ILE A 9 -30.16 29.28 22.37
CA ILE A 9 -29.68 28.12 21.61
C ILE A 9 -29.35 26.94 22.53
N GLY A 10 -28.76 27.22 23.70
CA GLY A 10 -28.27 26.22 24.65
C GLY A 10 -29.30 25.70 25.65
N ARG A 11 -30.52 26.25 25.64
CA ARG A 11 -31.55 25.86 26.61
C ARG A 11 -31.84 24.35 26.54
N GLY A 12 -31.57 23.65 27.64
CA GLY A 12 -31.78 22.20 27.76
C GLY A 12 -30.68 21.33 27.14
N LEU A 13 -29.58 21.92 26.65
CA LEU A 13 -28.43 21.19 26.11
C LEU A 13 -27.34 21.05 27.18
N PRO A 14 -26.80 19.83 27.42
CA PRO A 14 -25.73 19.61 28.40
C PRO A 14 -24.51 20.50 28.18
N PHE A 15 -24.16 20.76 26.92
CA PHE A 15 -22.98 21.54 26.55
C PHE A 15 -23.02 22.99 27.03
N ALA A 16 -24.20 23.57 27.28
CA ALA A 16 -24.32 24.95 27.75
C ALA A 16 -23.53 25.20 29.05
N ARG A 17 -23.39 24.18 29.90
CA ARG A 17 -22.62 24.25 31.16
C ARG A 17 -21.10 24.38 30.95
N ALA A 18 -20.59 23.99 29.79
CA ALA A 18 -19.17 24.03 29.47
C ALA A 18 -18.75 25.26 28.66
N LEU A 19 -19.68 26.15 28.31
CA LEU A 19 -19.38 27.41 27.63
C LEU A 19 -18.35 28.28 28.37
N PRO A 20 -18.39 28.42 29.73
CA PRO A 20 -17.35 29.15 30.45
C PRO A 20 -15.96 28.53 30.28
N ALA A 21 -15.85 27.21 30.47
CA ALA A 21 -14.59 26.49 30.32
C ALA A 21 -14.02 26.59 28.89
N LEU A 22 -14.89 26.57 27.86
CA LEU A 22 -14.48 26.80 26.48
C LEU A 22 -13.95 28.22 26.27
N ARG A 23 -14.63 29.24 26.81
CA ARG A 23 -14.16 30.64 26.72
C ARG A 23 -12.82 30.82 27.42
N ASP A 24 -12.65 30.23 28.60
CA ASP A 24 -11.40 30.30 29.35
C ASP A 24 -10.24 29.61 28.59
N ALA A 25 -10.49 28.45 27.99
CA ALA A 25 -9.52 27.75 27.16
C ALA A 25 -9.08 28.60 25.95
N LEU A 26 -10.06 29.16 25.21
CA LEU A 26 -9.78 30.02 24.05
C LEU A 26 -9.01 31.29 24.45
N ALA A 27 -9.37 31.92 25.57
CA ALA A 27 -8.70 33.11 26.07
C ALA A 27 -7.26 32.84 26.55
N THR A 28 -7.00 31.64 27.08
CA THR A 28 -5.70 31.30 27.69
C THR A 28 -4.70 30.74 26.68
N SER A 29 -5.13 29.83 25.81
CA SER A 29 -4.22 29.09 24.91
C SER A 29 -4.54 29.23 23.43
N GLY A 30 -5.66 29.87 23.07
CA GLY A 30 -6.18 29.86 21.70
C GLY A 30 -6.53 28.46 21.19
N THR A 31 -6.61 27.45 22.08
CA THR A 31 -6.87 26.07 21.72
C THR A 31 -7.82 25.40 22.68
N ALA A 32 -8.60 24.47 22.18
CA ALA A 32 -9.38 23.59 23.03
C ALA A 32 -9.58 22.24 22.35
N VAL A 33 -9.58 21.18 23.14
CA VAL A 33 -10.15 19.90 22.74
C VAL A 33 -11.46 19.70 23.47
N VAL A 34 -12.56 19.75 22.74
CA VAL A 34 -13.89 19.54 23.27
C VAL A 34 -14.21 18.05 23.21
N GLN A 35 -14.38 17.44 24.39
CA GLN A 35 -14.85 16.07 24.51
C GLN A 35 -16.32 16.11 24.95
N ALA A 36 -17.22 15.75 24.04
CA ALA A 36 -18.64 15.74 24.37
C ALA A 36 -19.38 14.67 23.56
N PRO A 37 -20.18 13.80 24.22
CA PRO A 37 -20.99 12.82 23.52
C PRO A 37 -21.89 13.47 22.46
N PRO A 38 -22.21 12.76 21.37
CA PRO A 38 -23.10 13.29 20.35
C PRO A 38 -24.50 13.59 20.91
N GLY A 39 -25.13 14.67 20.44
CA GLY A 39 -26.46 15.11 20.93
C GLY A 39 -26.41 16.03 22.15
N THR A 40 -25.25 16.25 22.75
CA THR A 40 -25.04 17.23 23.85
C THR A 40 -25.18 18.69 23.43
N GLY A 41 -25.17 18.97 22.11
CA GLY A 41 -25.24 20.31 21.55
C GLY A 41 -23.91 20.89 21.04
N LYS A 42 -22.80 20.14 21.09
CA LYS A 42 -21.45 20.64 20.70
C LYS A 42 -21.42 21.34 19.34
N THR A 43 -21.92 20.71 18.27
CA THR A 43 -21.90 21.25 16.89
C THR A 43 -22.80 22.47 16.74
N THR A 44 -23.73 22.68 17.68
CA THR A 44 -24.70 23.78 17.68
C THR A 44 -24.24 24.95 18.56
N LEU A 45 -23.43 24.70 19.59
CA LEU A 45 -23.03 25.70 20.58
C LEU A 45 -21.56 26.13 20.46
N VAL A 46 -20.66 25.21 20.13
CA VAL A 46 -19.23 25.52 20.01
C VAL A 46 -18.96 26.55 18.91
N PRO A 47 -19.42 26.37 17.65
CA PRO A 47 -19.08 27.34 16.61
C PRO A 47 -19.61 28.76 16.88
N PRO A 48 -20.87 28.95 17.33
CA PRO A 48 -21.35 30.26 17.77
C PRO A 48 -20.55 30.86 18.94
N ALA A 49 -20.20 30.06 19.94
CA ALA A 49 -19.42 30.55 21.07
C ALA A 49 -18.00 30.96 20.68
N VAL A 50 -17.38 30.26 19.73
CA VAL A 50 -16.10 30.65 19.12
C VAL A 50 -16.26 31.93 18.29
N ALA A 51 -17.35 32.05 17.52
CA ALA A 51 -17.61 33.23 16.70
C ALA A 51 -17.78 34.52 17.53
N ASP A 52 -18.29 34.41 18.76
CA ASP A 52 -18.37 35.53 19.71
C ASP A 52 -17.00 35.99 20.22
N ALA A 53 -15.98 35.13 20.16
CA ALA A 53 -14.65 35.38 20.70
C ALA A 53 -13.65 35.92 19.66
N VAL A 54 -13.99 35.92 18.37
CA VAL A 54 -13.07 36.28 17.29
C VAL A 54 -13.67 37.27 16.31
N SER A 55 -12.80 38.04 15.64
CA SER A 55 -13.19 38.79 14.45
C SER A 55 -13.02 37.93 13.19
N GLY A 56 -14.01 37.94 12.30
CA GLY A 56 -13.99 37.18 11.06
C GLY A 56 -14.82 35.90 11.12
N ARG A 57 -14.64 35.03 10.13
CA ARG A 57 -15.43 33.80 9.97
C ARG A 57 -14.86 32.64 10.78
N VAL A 58 -15.73 31.85 11.38
CA VAL A 58 -15.40 30.55 11.97
C VAL A 58 -15.65 29.46 10.93
N VAL A 59 -14.59 28.77 10.53
CA VAL A 59 -14.71 27.62 9.63
C VAL A 59 -14.86 26.36 10.46
N VAL A 60 -15.91 25.58 10.20
CA VAL A 60 -16.20 24.34 10.94
C VAL A 60 -16.14 23.16 9.99
N THR A 61 -15.23 22.22 10.20
CA THR A 61 -15.23 21.00 9.37
C THR A 61 -16.34 20.06 9.81
N GLN A 62 -16.93 19.38 8.83
CA GLN A 62 -17.87 18.28 8.99
C GLN A 62 -17.46 17.19 8.00
N PRO A 63 -17.32 15.92 8.44
CA PRO A 63 -16.70 14.86 7.62
C PRO A 63 -17.48 14.58 6.33
N ARG A 64 -18.79 14.80 6.33
CA ARG A 64 -19.67 14.53 5.19
C ARG A 64 -20.42 15.77 4.71
N ARG A 65 -20.70 15.81 3.41
CA ARG A 65 -21.47 16.89 2.76
C ARG A 65 -22.85 17.10 3.41
N VAL A 66 -23.57 16.01 3.68
CA VAL A 66 -24.90 16.09 4.33
C VAL A 66 -24.82 16.63 5.75
N ALA A 67 -23.75 16.31 6.49
CA ALA A 67 -23.54 16.81 7.85
C ALA A 67 -23.26 18.33 7.84
N ALA A 68 -22.39 18.80 6.94
CA ALA A 68 -22.14 20.24 6.75
C ALA A 68 -23.43 21.02 6.43
N ARG A 69 -24.24 20.53 5.48
CA ARG A 69 -25.52 21.16 5.10
C ARG A 69 -26.53 21.14 6.25
N SER A 70 -26.65 20.01 6.92
CA SER A 70 -27.60 19.83 8.03
C SER A 70 -27.23 20.72 9.22
N ALA A 71 -25.94 20.81 9.56
CA ALA A 71 -25.44 21.67 10.62
C ALA A 71 -25.69 23.16 10.32
N ALA A 72 -25.37 23.62 9.10
CA ALA A 72 -25.63 24.99 8.67
C ALA A 72 -27.13 25.33 8.74
N ARG A 73 -27.99 24.45 8.21
CA ARG A 73 -29.45 24.64 8.24
C ARG A 73 -29.99 24.63 9.66
N ARG A 74 -29.49 23.74 10.52
CA ARG A 74 -29.89 23.65 11.93
C ARG A 74 -29.53 24.93 12.68
N LEU A 75 -28.31 25.43 12.50
CA LEU A 75 -27.87 26.66 13.15
C LEU A 75 -28.68 27.87 12.67
N ALA A 76 -28.90 28.00 11.36
CA ALA A 76 -29.75 29.03 10.77
C ALA A 76 -31.19 28.99 11.34
N ALA A 77 -31.78 27.80 11.48
CA ALA A 77 -33.11 27.64 12.07
C ALA A 77 -33.15 28.07 13.55
N LEU A 78 -32.10 27.78 14.32
CA LEU A 78 -32.00 28.17 15.73
C LEU A 78 -31.82 29.68 15.90
N THR A 79 -31.14 30.34 14.96
CA THR A 79 -30.99 31.80 14.93
C THR A 79 -32.21 32.51 14.33
N GLY A 80 -33.11 31.78 13.65
CA GLY A 80 -34.28 32.37 12.97
C GLY A 80 -33.92 33.04 11.64
N THR A 81 -32.83 32.61 11.01
CA THR A 81 -32.31 33.17 9.75
C THR A 81 -32.36 32.14 8.61
N GLY A 82 -32.11 32.57 7.38
CA GLY A 82 -31.89 31.69 6.23
C GLY A 82 -30.51 31.03 6.25
N THR A 83 -30.37 29.91 5.54
CA THR A 83 -29.06 29.28 5.31
C THR A 83 -28.25 30.12 4.32
N GLY A 84 -27.02 30.48 4.69
CA GLY A 84 -26.18 31.43 3.97
C GLY A 84 -26.22 32.85 4.54
N ASP A 85 -27.09 33.12 5.52
CA ASP A 85 -27.05 34.34 6.34
C ASP A 85 -25.94 34.16 7.39
N VAL A 86 -26.24 34.15 8.70
CA VAL A 86 -25.22 34.00 9.77
C VAL A 86 -24.54 32.63 9.79
N ALA A 87 -25.18 31.60 9.24
CA ALA A 87 -24.67 30.23 9.14
C ALA A 87 -24.80 29.71 7.70
N GLY A 88 -23.68 29.31 7.10
CA GLY A 88 -23.59 28.84 5.71
C GLY A 88 -22.76 27.57 5.58
N TYR A 89 -22.61 27.07 4.35
CA TYR A 89 -21.74 25.93 4.08
C TYR A 89 -21.04 26.02 2.73
N THR A 90 -19.87 25.36 2.62
CA THR A 90 -19.19 25.11 1.35
C THR A 90 -18.74 23.66 1.27
N VAL A 91 -19.24 22.94 0.27
CA VAL A 91 -18.88 21.55 -0.02
C VAL A 91 -18.53 21.40 -1.50
N ARG A 92 -18.03 20.23 -1.90
CA ARG A 92 -17.74 19.99 -3.33
C ARG A 92 -18.99 20.22 -4.19
N GLY A 93 -18.88 21.17 -5.12
CA GLY A 93 -19.89 21.48 -6.12
C GLY A 93 -21.08 22.32 -5.63
N ASP A 94 -21.13 22.73 -4.35
CA ASP A 94 -22.26 23.46 -3.78
C ASP A 94 -21.79 24.37 -2.64
N SER A 95 -22.24 25.63 -2.65
CA SER A 95 -21.89 26.61 -1.61
C SER A 95 -23.06 27.56 -1.39
N ARG A 96 -23.34 27.84 -0.12
CA ARG A 96 -24.37 28.77 0.37
C ARG A 96 -23.76 29.60 1.48
N VAL A 97 -23.04 30.64 1.11
CA VAL A 97 -22.40 31.60 2.01
C VAL A 97 -22.63 33.02 1.50
N GLY A 98 -22.88 33.94 2.41
CA GLY A 98 -23.10 35.36 2.15
C GLY A 98 -22.04 36.24 2.82
N ARG A 99 -22.20 37.55 2.70
CA ARG A 99 -21.32 38.54 3.35
C ARG A 99 -21.44 38.49 4.88
N ASP A 100 -22.63 38.20 5.39
CA ASP A 100 -22.96 38.19 6.81
C ASP A 100 -22.76 36.81 7.47
N THR A 101 -22.22 35.83 6.72
CA THR A 101 -21.90 34.52 7.26
C THR A 101 -20.77 34.63 8.27
N LEU A 102 -21.06 34.22 9.51
CA LEU A 102 -20.11 34.17 10.61
C LEU A 102 -19.60 32.75 10.84
N VAL A 103 -20.45 31.74 10.64
CA VAL A 103 -20.10 30.32 10.76
C VAL A 103 -20.25 29.64 9.40
N GLU A 104 -19.15 29.12 8.86
CA GLU A 104 -19.13 28.39 7.61
C GLU A 104 -18.79 26.92 7.84
N PHE A 105 -19.75 26.03 7.58
CA PHE A 105 -19.52 24.58 7.62
C PHE A 105 -18.89 24.08 6.32
N VAL A 106 -17.76 23.39 6.40
CA VAL A 106 -17.03 22.87 5.24
C VAL A 106 -16.71 21.39 5.39
N THR A 107 -16.41 20.71 4.31
CA THR A 107 -15.75 19.38 4.41
C THR A 107 -14.24 19.54 4.64
N PRO A 108 -13.56 18.59 5.31
CA PRO A 108 -12.10 18.65 5.52
C PRO A 108 -11.31 18.95 4.24
N GLY A 109 -11.62 18.28 3.13
CA GLY A 109 -10.95 18.54 1.85
C GLY A 109 -11.16 19.95 1.27
N VAL A 110 -12.20 20.69 1.67
CA VAL A 110 -12.33 22.12 1.30
C VAL A 110 -11.37 22.97 2.13
N LEU A 111 -11.23 22.66 3.42
CA LEU A 111 -10.30 23.35 4.31
C LEU A 111 -8.85 23.09 3.91
N VAL A 112 -8.46 21.82 3.67
CA VAL A 112 -7.12 21.47 3.18
C VAL A 112 -6.77 22.26 1.93
N ARG A 113 -7.66 22.35 0.95
CA ARG A 113 -7.41 23.15 -0.25
C ARG A 113 -7.25 24.65 0.01
N ARG A 114 -7.97 25.21 0.98
CA ARG A 114 -7.79 26.63 1.35
C ARG A 114 -6.43 26.83 1.99
N LEU A 115 -6.04 25.94 2.90
CA LEU A 115 -4.73 25.97 3.56
C LEU A 115 -3.59 25.85 2.53
N LEU A 116 -3.64 24.87 1.62
CA LEU A 116 -2.62 24.69 0.58
C LEU A 116 -2.52 25.89 -0.38
N ALA A 117 -3.63 26.60 -0.60
CA ALA A 117 -3.66 27.77 -1.48
C ALA A 117 -3.16 29.05 -0.78
N ASP A 118 -3.57 29.25 0.47
CA ASP A 118 -3.21 30.40 1.29
C ASP A 118 -3.30 30.04 2.79
N PRO A 119 -2.15 29.74 3.44
CA PRO A 119 -2.09 29.39 4.85
C PRO A 119 -2.61 30.49 5.80
N ASP A 120 -2.63 31.76 5.37
CA ASP A 120 -3.10 32.87 6.19
C ASP A 120 -4.62 32.82 6.42
N LEU A 121 -5.35 32.06 5.59
CA LEU A 121 -6.80 31.92 5.61
C LEU A 121 -7.52 33.28 5.74
N PRO A 122 -7.41 34.17 4.73
CA PRO A 122 -7.86 35.55 4.84
C PRO A 122 -9.35 35.66 5.19
N GLY A 123 -9.63 36.44 6.25
CA GLY A 123 -10.97 36.65 6.78
C GLY A 123 -11.51 35.51 7.65
N VAL A 124 -10.71 34.47 7.92
CA VAL A 124 -11.01 33.42 8.92
C VAL A 124 -10.42 33.84 10.26
N GLY A 125 -11.29 33.90 11.27
CA GLY A 125 -10.93 34.25 12.64
C GLY A 125 -10.66 33.02 13.52
N ALA A 126 -11.23 31.86 13.20
CA ALA A 126 -11.00 30.62 13.93
C ALA A 126 -11.35 29.38 13.09
N VAL A 127 -10.82 28.22 13.49
CA VAL A 127 -11.16 26.93 12.89
C VAL A 127 -11.62 25.93 13.94
N VAL A 128 -12.73 25.24 13.66
CA VAL A 128 -13.28 24.17 14.48
C VAL A 128 -13.26 22.88 13.69
N LEU A 129 -12.50 21.90 14.13
CA LEU A 129 -12.46 20.56 13.56
C LEU A 129 -13.48 19.69 14.27
N ASP A 130 -14.63 19.43 13.65
CA ASP A 130 -15.63 18.53 14.24
C ASP A 130 -15.37 17.07 13.87
N GLU A 131 -15.78 16.16 14.76
CA GLU A 131 -15.76 14.71 14.54
C GLU A 131 -14.34 14.16 14.26
N VAL A 132 -13.31 14.65 14.96
CA VAL A 132 -11.91 14.22 14.74
C VAL A 132 -11.67 12.72 14.99
N HIS A 133 -12.61 12.04 15.64
CA HIS A 133 -12.60 10.59 15.86
C HIS A 133 -13.06 9.76 14.64
N GLU A 134 -13.57 10.36 13.56
CA GLU A 134 -13.83 9.59 12.32
C GLU A 134 -12.52 9.09 11.67
N ARG A 135 -11.37 9.73 12.01
CA ARG A 135 -10.00 9.38 11.59
C ARG A 135 -9.83 9.24 10.07
N ASP A 136 -10.48 10.14 9.33
CA ASP A 136 -10.32 10.30 7.88
C ASP A 136 -9.00 10.99 7.54
N VAL A 137 -8.39 10.64 6.39
CA VAL A 137 -7.08 11.17 5.97
C VAL A 137 -7.09 12.70 5.85
N GLU A 138 -8.11 13.28 5.23
CA GLU A 138 -8.20 14.74 5.06
C GLU A 138 -8.45 15.48 6.38
N SER A 139 -9.12 14.85 7.35
CA SER A 139 -9.34 15.43 8.69
C SER A 139 -8.04 15.43 9.49
N ASP A 140 -7.31 14.30 9.49
CA ASP A 140 -6.01 14.18 10.15
C ASP A 140 -4.99 15.14 9.51
N LEU A 141 -5.00 15.29 8.18
CA LEU A 141 -4.18 16.27 7.47
C LEU A 141 -4.56 17.71 7.83
N ALA A 142 -5.84 18.09 7.76
CA ALA A 142 -6.29 19.42 8.14
C ALA A 142 -5.88 19.79 9.58
N PHE A 143 -5.98 18.84 10.51
CA PHE A 143 -5.50 19.00 11.87
C PHE A 143 -4.01 19.29 11.93
N ALA A 144 -3.18 18.50 11.24
CA ALA A 144 -1.73 18.68 11.24
C ALA A 144 -1.30 20.02 10.61
N LEU A 145 -1.90 20.40 9.48
CA LEU A 145 -1.63 21.69 8.82
C LEU A 145 -1.99 22.87 9.72
N LEU A 146 -3.12 22.80 10.44
CA LEU A 146 -3.52 23.84 11.39
C LEU A 146 -2.57 23.95 12.59
N CYS A 147 -2.01 22.83 13.04
CA CYS A 147 -0.99 22.85 14.11
C CYS A 147 0.24 23.66 13.67
N GLU A 148 0.69 23.51 12.42
CA GLU A 148 1.80 24.31 11.89
C GLU A 148 1.39 25.76 11.60
N VAL A 149 0.22 26.01 11.01
CA VAL A 149 -0.27 27.38 10.77
C VAL A 149 -0.31 28.18 12.07
N ARG A 150 -0.73 27.56 13.19
CA ARG A 150 -0.73 28.23 14.49
C ARG A 150 0.64 28.63 15.03
N GLN A 151 1.73 28.02 14.54
CA GLN A 151 3.08 28.48 14.88
C GLN A 151 3.40 29.83 14.24
N LEU A 152 2.70 30.19 13.14
CA LEU A 152 2.84 31.46 12.42
C LEU A 152 1.69 32.44 12.71
N ARG A 153 0.49 31.91 12.98
CA ARG A 153 -0.76 32.61 13.32
C ARG A 153 -1.16 32.27 14.76
N ASP A 154 -0.44 32.82 15.73
CA ASP A 154 -0.71 32.63 17.16
C ASP A 154 -2.10 33.17 17.56
N ASP A 155 -2.63 34.12 16.78
CA ASP A 155 -3.95 34.72 16.89
C ASP A 155 -5.10 33.80 16.44
N LEU A 156 -4.83 32.73 15.67
CA LEU A 156 -5.86 31.84 15.11
C LEU A 156 -6.28 30.76 16.13
N PRO A 157 -7.51 30.81 16.69
CA PRO A 157 -7.94 29.78 17.61
C PRO A 157 -8.34 28.52 16.86
N VAL A 158 -7.93 27.36 17.40
CA VAL A 158 -8.27 26.04 16.84
C VAL A 158 -8.92 25.17 17.90
N VAL A 159 -10.12 24.68 17.58
CA VAL A 159 -10.89 23.78 18.45
C VAL A 159 -11.05 22.43 17.78
N ALA A 160 -10.59 21.35 18.42
CA ALA A 160 -10.87 20.00 17.99
C ALA A 160 -12.03 19.42 18.80
N MET A 161 -13.06 18.87 18.16
CA MET A 161 -14.20 18.26 18.84
C MET A 161 -14.23 16.75 18.61
N SER A 162 -14.30 16.00 19.71
CA SER A 162 -14.41 14.54 19.69
C SER A 162 -15.60 14.05 20.52
N ALA A 163 -16.19 12.95 20.07
CA ALA A 163 -17.21 12.20 20.81
C ALA A 163 -16.61 11.13 21.74
N THR A 164 -15.32 10.83 21.60
CA THR A 164 -14.65 9.67 22.20
C THR A 164 -13.48 10.08 23.09
N VAL A 165 -12.93 9.10 23.83
CA VAL A 165 -11.77 9.23 24.73
C VAL A 165 -10.43 9.58 24.04
N GLU A 166 -10.40 9.71 22.70
CA GLU A 166 -9.18 10.11 21.97
C GLU A 166 -8.78 11.59 22.19
N ALA A 167 -9.55 12.38 22.95
CA ALA A 167 -9.30 13.79 23.21
C ALA A 167 -7.88 14.06 23.74
N GLY A 168 -7.35 13.20 24.61
CA GLY A 168 -6.00 13.35 25.17
C GLY A 168 -4.87 13.23 24.14
N ARG A 169 -5.08 12.51 23.03
CA ARG A 169 -4.11 12.43 21.94
C ARG A 169 -4.07 13.74 21.16
N PHE A 170 -5.24 14.21 20.72
CA PHE A 170 -5.37 15.48 20.00
C PHE A 170 -4.94 16.68 20.86
N ALA A 171 -5.18 16.64 22.17
CA ALA A 171 -4.75 17.70 23.08
C ALA A 171 -3.22 17.83 23.15
N ARG A 172 -2.51 16.69 23.18
CA ARG A 172 -1.03 16.68 23.16
C ARG A 172 -0.47 17.22 21.85
N LEU A 173 -1.02 16.77 20.71
CA LEU A 173 -0.58 17.21 19.39
C LEU A 173 -0.86 18.72 19.19
N LEU A 174 -2.06 19.18 19.54
CA LEU A 174 -2.46 20.59 19.39
C LEU A 174 -1.70 21.53 20.34
N GLY A 175 -1.23 21.01 21.48
CA GLY A 175 -0.37 21.73 22.41
C GLY A 175 1.12 21.79 22.00
N GLY A 176 1.50 21.19 20.86
CA GLY A 176 2.88 21.21 20.35
C GLY A 176 3.82 20.19 21.01
N GLY A 177 3.31 19.32 21.89
CA GLY A 177 4.15 18.45 22.71
C GLY A 177 4.71 17.24 21.98
N THR A 178 5.99 17.34 21.59
CA THR A 178 6.83 16.17 21.20
C THR A 178 7.93 15.86 22.22
N ALA A 179 8.15 16.72 23.21
CA ALA A 179 9.13 16.55 24.28
C ALA A 179 8.51 16.66 25.69
N ALA A 180 9.19 16.09 26.69
CA ALA A 180 8.81 16.17 28.10
C ALA A 180 9.00 17.61 28.61
N GLY A 181 7.96 18.44 28.47
CA GLY A 181 7.97 19.85 28.90
C GLY A 181 6.83 20.71 28.34
N ASP A 182 6.20 20.29 27.24
CA ASP A 182 5.14 21.08 26.60
C ASP A 182 3.75 20.85 27.21
N THR A 183 2.97 21.93 27.36
CA THR A 183 1.60 21.90 27.89
C THR A 183 0.59 21.50 26.82
N ALA A 184 -0.11 20.38 27.03
CA ALA A 184 -1.22 19.95 26.19
C ALA A 184 -2.34 21.01 26.12
N ALA A 185 -3.07 21.06 25.01
CA ALA A 185 -4.24 21.93 24.86
C ALA A 185 -5.31 21.61 25.93
N PRO A 186 -6.02 22.60 26.49
CA PRO A 186 -7.08 22.37 27.47
C PRO A 186 -8.17 21.45 26.94
N VAL A 187 -8.54 20.44 27.73
CA VAL A 187 -9.67 19.54 27.42
C VAL A 187 -10.93 20.07 28.11
N VAL A 188 -11.93 20.42 27.31
CA VAL A 188 -13.26 20.84 27.77
C VAL A 188 -14.16 19.61 27.72
N ASP A 189 -14.28 18.92 28.85
CA ASP A 189 -15.09 17.71 28.98
C ASP A 189 -16.52 18.03 29.40
N VAL A 190 -17.49 17.40 28.73
CA VAL A 190 -18.91 17.49 29.06
C VAL A 190 -19.42 16.12 29.44
N PRO A 191 -19.50 15.79 30.74
CA PRO A 191 -20.14 14.57 31.18
C PRO A 191 -21.63 14.66 30.83
N ALA A 192 -22.10 13.74 30.00
CA ALA A 192 -23.51 13.56 29.75
C ALA A 192 -23.86 12.12 30.11
N GLU A 193 -24.78 11.94 31.06
CA GLU A 193 -25.39 10.64 31.28
C GLU A 193 -26.35 10.37 30.11
N PRO A 194 -26.07 9.39 29.25
CA PRO A 194 -27.03 9.00 28.23
C PRO A 194 -28.30 8.52 28.93
N HIS A 195 -29.45 8.70 28.28
CA HIS A 195 -30.67 8.07 28.77
C HIS A 195 -30.49 6.54 28.85
N PRO A 196 -31.26 5.84 29.70
CA PRO A 196 -31.16 4.38 29.79
C PRO A 196 -31.25 3.71 28.41
N LEU A 197 -30.27 2.86 28.11
CA LEU A 197 -30.18 2.13 26.84
C LEU A 197 -30.17 0.63 27.13
N GLU A 198 -31.18 -0.08 26.64
CA GLU A 198 -31.22 -1.54 26.69
C GLU A 198 -30.48 -2.12 25.48
N ILE A 199 -29.51 -3.02 25.72
CA ILE A 199 -28.81 -3.74 24.66
C ILE A 199 -29.36 -5.16 24.56
N ARG A 200 -29.79 -5.54 23.36
CA ARG A 200 -30.23 -6.91 23.03
C ARG A 200 -29.37 -7.50 21.93
N TYR A 201 -29.22 -8.81 21.94
CA TYR A 201 -28.53 -9.57 20.90
C TYR A 201 -29.53 -10.44 20.13
N ALA A 202 -29.44 -10.41 18.80
CA ALA A 202 -30.28 -11.17 17.89
C ALA A 202 -29.40 -11.99 16.93
N PRO A 203 -28.83 -13.12 17.39
CA PRO A 203 -27.89 -13.90 16.59
C PRO A 203 -28.57 -14.45 15.31
N PRO A 204 -27.93 -14.32 14.14
CA PRO A 204 -28.49 -14.84 12.90
C PRO A 204 -28.37 -16.35 12.81
N PRO A 205 -29.31 -17.04 12.13
CA PRO A 205 -29.26 -18.50 11.93
C PRO A 205 -28.20 -18.94 10.90
N THR A 206 -27.51 -17.98 10.27
CA THR A 206 -26.54 -18.22 9.20
C THR A 206 -25.34 -17.28 9.35
N ALA A 207 -24.23 -17.61 8.70
CA ALA A 207 -23.04 -16.75 8.71
C ALA A 207 -23.36 -15.36 8.13
N ARG A 208 -22.85 -14.31 8.79
CA ARG A 208 -23.03 -12.90 8.39
C ARG A 208 -22.33 -12.57 7.07
N LEU A 209 -21.16 -13.18 6.86
CA LEU A 209 -20.29 -12.97 5.71
C LEU A 209 -19.94 -14.31 5.04
N ASP A 210 -19.85 -14.30 3.70
CA ASP A 210 -19.26 -15.36 2.88
C ASP A 210 -18.23 -14.78 1.90
N ALA A 211 -17.70 -15.61 0.99
CA ALA A 211 -16.74 -15.17 -0.03
C ALA A 211 -17.27 -14.11 -1.02
N ARG A 212 -18.59 -13.85 -1.04
CA ARG A 212 -19.27 -12.84 -1.87
C ARG A 212 -19.66 -11.60 -1.08
N GLY A 213 -19.40 -11.57 0.23
CA GLY A 213 -19.70 -10.45 1.12
C GLY A 213 -20.86 -10.77 2.06
N VAL A 214 -21.76 -9.80 2.27
CA VAL A 214 -22.88 -9.96 3.22
C VAL A 214 -23.90 -10.93 2.67
N THR A 215 -24.21 -11.98 3.45
CA THR A 215 -25.13 -13.03 3.02
C THR A 215 -26.56 -12.52 2.97
N ASP A 216 -27.29 -13.00 1.97
CA ASP A 216 -28.68 -12.64 1.73
C ASP A 216 -29.59 -13.08 2.89
N ALA A 217 -29.35 -14.27 3.45
CA ALA A 217 -30.07 -14.78 4.62
C ALA A 217 -29.85 -13.91 5.87
N PHE A 218 -28.64 -13.36 6.05
CA PHE A 218 -28.37 -12.42 7.13
C PHE A 218 -29.14 -11.10 6.96
N LEU A 219 -29.21 -10.55 5.74
CA LEU A 219 -29.98 -9.32 5.47
C LEU A 219 -31.49 -9.54 5.71
N ASP A 220 -32.01 -10.71 5.34
CA ASP A 220 -33.41 -11.06 5.57
C ASP A 220 -33.71 -11.21 7.08
N HIS A 221 -32.74 -11.68 7.88
CA HIS A 221 -32.77 -11.70 9.35
C HIS A 221 -32.77 -10.30 9.94
N VAL A 222 -31.87 -9.39 9.52
CA VAL A 222 -31.85 -7.99 9.97
C VAL A 222 -33.20 -7.32 9.73
N ALA A 223 -33.77 -7.50 8.53
CA ALA A 223 -35.09 -6.97 8.21
C ALA A 223 -36.20 -7.59 9.08
N ALA A 224 -36.06 -8.85 9.53
CA ALA A 224 -37.10 -9.55 10.29
C ALA A 224 -37.10 -9.09 11.74
N VAL A 225 -35.91 -9.00 12.32
CA VAL A 225 -35.67 -8.39 13.63
C VAL A 225 -36.22 -6.97 13.63
N THR A 226 -35.83 -6.14 12.67
CA THR A 226 -36.28 -4.74 12.59
C THR A 226 -37.81 -4.64 12.54
N ALA A 227 -38.47 -5.38 11.64
CA ALA A 227 -39.93 -5.34 11.53
C ALA A 227 -40.63 -5.76 12.82
N ARG A 228 -40.12 -6.81 13.50
CA ARG A 228 -40.66 -7.29 14.78
C ARG A 228 -40.51 -6.25 15.88
N GLU A 229 -39.33 -5.67 16.06
CA GLU A 229 -39.07 -4.70 17.12
C GLU A 229 -39.85 -3.40 16.90
N VAL A 230 -39.99 -2.94 15.65
CA VAL A 230 -40.81 -1.76 15.31
C VAL A 230 -42.29 -2.02 15.55
N ALA A 231 -42.80 -3.19 15.15
CA ALA A 231 -44.19 -3.56 15.42
C ALA A 231 -44.51 -3.65 16.92
N ALA A 232 -43.54 -4.10 17.74
CA ALA A 232 -43.70 -4.21 19.18
C ALA A 232 -43.61 -2.85 19.91
N SER A 233 -42.78 -1.94 19.42
CA SER A 233 -42.48 -0.67 20.11
C SER A 233 -43.23 0.54 19.57
N GLY A 234 -43.60 0.54 18.29
CA GLY A 234 -44.25 1.67 17.62
C GLY A 234 -43.38 2.94 17.50
N VAL A 235 -42.06 2.82 17.69
CA VAL A 235 -41.13 3.96 17.65
C VAL A 235 -40.33 4.02 16.35
N ASP A 236 -39.73 5.17 16.07
CA ASP A 236 -38.80 5.31 14.95
C ASP A 236 -37.52 4.48 15.18
N ALA A 237 -37.09 3.80 14.13
CA ALA A 237 -35.93 2.94 14.11
C ALA A 237 -34.83 3.43 13.16
N LEU A 238 -33.58 3.19 13.56
CA LEU A 238 -32.40 3.39 12.74
C LEU A 238 -31.68 2.05 12.54
N VAL A 239 -31.51 1.64 11.30
CA VAL A 239 -30.90 0.35 10.94
C VAL A 239 -29.54 0.61 10.29
N PHE A 240 -28.46 0.02 10.82
CA PHE A 240 -27.11 0.15 10.28
C PHE A 240 -26.72 -1.04 9.40
N LEU A 241 -26.31 -0.76 8.16
CA LEU A 241 -25.86 -1.73 7.17
C LEU A 241 -24.61 -1.23 6.44
N PRO A 242 -23.72 -2.13 5.98
CA PRO A 242 -22.42 -1.72 5.45
C PRO A 242 -22.46 -1.07 4.06
N GLY A 243 -23.59 -1.05 3.35
CA GLY A 243 -23.65 -0.34 2.08
C GLY A 243 -24.97 -0.39 1.30
N VAL A 244 -24.95 0.24 0.13
CA VAL A 244 -26.17 0.54 -0.65
C VAL A 244 -26.93 -0.71 -1.09
N ARG A 245 -26.25 -1.75 -1.59
CA ARG A 245 -26.89 -3.01 -2.00
C ARG A 245 -27.65 -3.64 -0.82
N GLU A 246 -27.01 -3.64 0.35
CA GLU A 246 -27.60 -4.16 1.58
C GLU A 246 -28.80 -3.32 2.01
N ILE A 247 -28.68 -1.98 1.97
CA ILE A 247 -29.76 -1.03 2.27
C ILE A 247 -30.96 -1.27 1.35
N GLU A 248 -30.78 -1.25 0.04
CA GLU A 248 -31.88 -1.43 -0.93
C GLU A 248 -32.60 -2.76 -0.73
N ARG A 249 -31.86 -3.84 -0.45
CA ARG A 249 -32.46 -5.14 -0.16
C ARG A 249 -33.30 -5.10 1.11
N VAL A 250 -32.75 -4.58 2.20
CA VAL A 250 -33.45 -4.49 3.49
C VAL A 250 -34.65 -3.55 3.40
N VAL A 251 -34.55 -2.43 2.69
CA VAL A 251 -35.66 -1.52 2.41
C VAL A 251 -36.79 -2.24 1.68
N ARG A 252 -36.49 -3.01 0.62
CA ARG A 252 -37.50 -3.82 -0.09
C ARG A 252 -38.15 -4.86 0.83
N ALA A 253 -37.34 -5.59 1.61
CA ALA A 253 -37.84 -6.61 2.53
C ALA A 253 -38.72 -6.02 3.64
N LEU A 254 -38.35 -4.87 4.20
CA LEU A 254 -39.12 -4.15 5.20
C LEU A 254 -40.42 -3.61 4.63
N SER A 255 -40.37 -2.99 3.45
CA SER A 255 -41.57 -2.47 2.77
C SER A 255 -42.59 -3.59 2.52
N ALA A 256 -42.12 -4.77 2.10
CA ALA A 256 -42.98 -5.93 1.89
C ALA A 256 -43.59 -6.51 3.19
N ARG A 257 -42.90 -6.36 4.34
CA ARG A 257 -43.33 -6.90 5.64
C ARG A 257 -44.23 -5.94 6.42
N SER A 258 -43.96 -4.64 6.32
CA SER A 258 -44.62 -3.60 7.12
C SER A 258 -45.78 -2.91 6.39
N GLY A 259 -45.87 -3.03 5.06
CA GLY A 259 -46.90 -2.37 4.25
C GLY A 259 -46.93 -0.85 4.48
N ASP A 260 -48.13 -0.25 4.46
CA ASP A 260 -48.33 1.19 4.68
C ASP A 260 -48.33 1.59 6.16
N ALA A 261 -48.07 0.67 7.09
CA ALA A 261 -48.06 0.96 8.54
C ALA A 261 -46.79 1.68 9.01
N VAL A 262 -45.72 1.66 8.21
CA VAL A 262 -44.40 2.22 8.56
C VAL A 262 -43.77 2.84 7.32
N GLU A 263 -43.15 4.00 7.47
CA GLU A 263 -42.39 4.65 6.39
C GLU A 263 -40.93 4.17 6.38
N VAL A 264 -40.50 3.52 5.31
CA VAL A 264 -39.13 3.00 5.18
C VAL A 264 -38.29 3.92 4.27
N LEU A 265 -37.21 4.48 4.81
CA LEU A 265 -36.38 5.50 4.15
C LEU A 265 -34.92 5.03 4.05
N PRO A 266 -34.31 4.97 2.85
CA PRO A 266 -32.87 4.75 2.72
C PRO A 266 -32.10 6.01 3.10
N LEU A 267 -30.88 5.84 3.63
CA LEU A 267 -29.96 6.93 3.92
C LEU A 267 -28.51 6.55 3.62
N HIS A 268 -28.04 6.93 2.42
CA HIS A 268 -26.65 6.74 1.98
C HIS A 268 -26.15 7.90 1.10
N GLY A 269 -24.82 7.97 0.91
CA GLY A 269 -24.17 9.10 0.22
C GLY A 269 -24.57 9.30 -1.24
N GLY A 270 -25.00 8.23 -1.93
CA GLY A 270 -25.47 8.28 -3.32
C GLY A 270 -26.91 8.78 -3.54
N LEU A 271 -27.65 9.09 -2.48
CA LEU A 271 -28.99 9.70 -2.62
C LEU A 271 -28.87 11.17 -3.03
N ASP A 272 -29.90 11.69 -3.69
CA ASP A 272 -30.02 13.13 -3.92
C ASP A 272 -30.20 13.90 -2.60
N ALA A 273 -30.01 15.22 -2.65
CA ALA A 273 -30.07 16.06 -1.46
C ALA A 273 -31.46 16.04 -0.79
N ALA A 274 -32.54 15.99 -1.58
CA ALA A 274 -33.90 16.02 -1.06
C ALA A 274 -34.25 14.72 -0.31
N ALA A 275 -33.83 13.57 -0.83
CA ALA A 275 -34.01 12.26 -0.20
C ALA A 275 -33.19 12.15 1.10
N GLN A 276 -31.94 12.63 1.11
CA GLN A 276 -31.14 12.72 2.33
C GLN A 276 -31.80 13.61 3.38
N ASP A 277 -32.28 14.79 2.97
CA ASP A 277 -32.98 15.74 3.84
C ASP A 277 -34.28 15.14 4.41
N ARG A 278 -35.02 14.37 3.60
CA ARG A 278 -36.25 13.67 4.01
C ARG A 278 -36.00 12.64 5.11
N ALA A 279 -34.90 11.90 5.03
CA ALA A 279 -34.54 10.90 6.04
C ALA A 279 -34.24 11.53 7.41
N VAL A 280 -33.81 12.79 7.45
CA VAL A 280 -33.39 13.49 8.68
C VAL A 280 -34.36 14.57 9.17
N SER A 281 -35.47 14.81 8.46
CA SER A 281 -36.39 15.93 8.76
C SER A 281 -37.24 15.73 10.02
N GLY A 282 -37.29 14.53 10.59
CA GLY A 282 -37.89 14.27 11.92
C GLY A 282 -39.40 14.01 11.96
N SER A 283 -40.12 14.03 10.84
CA SER A 283 -41.57 13.77 10.79
C SER A 283 -41.93 12.57 9.91
N GLY A 284 -42.69 11.61 10.45
CA GLY A 284 -43.30 10.51 9.67
C GLY A 284 -44.37 10.99 8.70
N ARG A 285 -44.62 10.20 7.64
CA ARG A 285 -45.77 10.40 6.75
C ARG A 285 -47.06 10.37 7.59
N ARG A 286 -47.92 11.38 7.39
CA ARG A 286 -49.24 11.47 8.04
C ARG A 286 -50.27 10.74 7.19
N THR A 287 -51.18 10.00 7.81
CA THR A 287 -52.32 9.39 7.12
C THR A 287 -53.49 10.37 7.09
N GLY A 288 -54.34 10.31 6.07
CA GLY A 288 -55.46 11.25 5.85
C GLY A 288 -56.64 11.11 6.83
N ALA A 289 -56.50 10.31 7.89
CA ALA A 289 -57.52 10.04 8.89
C ALA A 289 -56.88 10.00 10.28
N GLY A 290 -56.57 11.16 10.84
CA GLY A 290 -55.98 11.33 12.17
C GLY A 290 -54.63 12.05 12.15
N ASP A 291 -54.37 12.87 13.17
CA ASP A 291 -53.14 13.67 13.30
C ASP A 291 -51.92 12.85 13.80
N THR A 292 -51.94 11.52 13.63
CA THR A 292 -50.89 10.60 14.10
C THR A 292 -49.90 10.28 12.97
N ALA A 293 -48.62 10.56 13.21
CA ALA A 293 -47.54 10.23 12.27
C ALA A 293 -47.20 8.73 12.33
N LEU A 294 -46.96 8.11 11.16
CA LEU A 294 -46.48 6.72 11.09
C LEU A 294 -45.04 6.61 11.63
N PRO A 295 -44.68 5.49 12.28
CA PRO A 295 -43.29 5.19 12.63
C PRO A 295 -42.42 5.15 11.38
N ARG A 296 -41.16 5.54 11.52
CA ARG A 296 -40.17 5.53 10.44
C ARG A 296 -39.08 4.50 10.70
N ILE A 297 -38.66 3.82 9.63
CA ILE A 297 -37.44 3.01 9.63
C ILE A 297 -36.45 3.67 8.67
N VAL A 298 -35.42 4.30 9.23
CA VAL A 298 -34.30 4.84 8.45
C VAL A 298 -33.23 3.76 8.34
N VAL A 299 -32.94 3.31 7.12
CA VAL A 299 -31.92 2.29 6.85
C VAL A 299 -30.68 2.97 6.31
N SER A 300 -29.59 2.98 7.09
CA SER A 300 -28.41 3.79 6.83
C SER A 300 -27.10 3.00 6.83
N THR A 301 -26.09 3.61 6.22
CA THR A 301 -24.68 3.26 6.46
C THR A 301 -24.19 3.96 7.74
N ASP A 302 -22.89 3.99 7.95
CA ASP A 302 -22.21 4.76 8.99
C ASP A 302 -22.47 6.28 8.87
N LEU A 303 -23.26 6.73 7.87
CA LEU A 303 -23.77 8.10 7.71
C LEU A 303 -24.55 8.63 8.91
N ALA A 304 -25.24 7.76 9.63
CA ALA A 304 -25.98 8.13 10.83
C ALA A 304 -25.23 7.83 12.14
N GLU A 305 -23.96 7.40 12.08
CA GLU A 305 -23.18 6.94 13.24
C GLU A 305 -22.70 8.07 14.15
N SER A 306 -22.17 9.17 13.60
CA SER A 306 -21.54 10.25 14.38
C SER A 306 -22.04 11.65 13.94
N SER A 307 -21.95 11.94 12.65
CA SER A 307 -22.11 13.29 12.08
C SER A 307 -23.55 13.74 11.72
N LEU A 308 -24.55 12.86 11.79
CA LEU A 308 -25.94 13.20 11.43
C LEU A 308 -26.92 12.76 12.53
N THR A 309 -27.79 13.67 12.98
CA THR A 309 -28.86 13.31 13.93
C THR A 309 -30.13 12.96 13.16
N VAL A 310 -30.69 11.78 13.39
CA VAL A 310 -32.03 11.40 12.92
C VAL A 310 -32.99 11.62 14.10
N PRO A 311 -33.82 12.68 14.09
CA PRO A 311 -34.73 12.96 15.19
C PRO A 311 -35.76 11.85 15.37
N GLY A 312 -36.22 11.63 16.60
CA GLY A 312 -37.31 10.69 16.92
C GLY A 312 -36.89 9.23 17.15
N VAL A 313 -35.66 8.84 16.78
CA VAL A 313 -35.18 7.46 16.91
C VAL A 313 -35.11 7.02 18.38
N ARG A 314 -35.73 5.88 18.68
CA ARG A 314 -35.68 5.21 19.99
C ARG A 314 -35.34 3.73 19.90
N LEU A 315 -35.23 3.20 18.68
CA LEU A 315 -34.78 1.85 18.38
C LEU A 315 -33.60 1.88 17.41
N VAL A 316 -32.54 1.14 17.70
CA VAL A 316 -31.44 0.89 16.76
C VAL A 316 -31.36 -0.59 16.46
N VAL A 317 -31.17 -0.95 15.19
CA VAL A 317 -30.83 -2.31 14.79
C VAL A 317 -29.50 -2.28 14.04
N ASP A 318 -28.48 -2.93 14.58
CA ASP A 318 -27.12 -2.84 14.06
C ASP A 318 -26.65 -4.18 13.51
N ALA A 319 -26.34 -4.22 12.21
CA ALA A 319 -25.70 -5.36 11.58
C ALA A 319 -24.26 -5.57 12.07
N CYS A 320 -23.66 -4.59 12.76
CA CYS A 320 -22.30 -4.57 13.30
C CYS A 320 -21.24 -4.88 12.23
N LEU A 321 -21.50 -4.42 11.01
CA LEU A 321 -20.61 -4.48 9.87
C LEU A 321 -20.30 -3.05 9.43
N SER A 322 -19.09 -2.84 8.90
CA SER A 322 -18.65 -1.61 8.26
C SER A 322 -18.06 -1.95 6.90
N ARG A 323 -18.02 -0.95 6.01
CA ARG A 323 -17.39 -1.08 4.70
C ARG A 323 -16.26 -0.08 4.60
N GLU A 324 -15.04 -0.60 4.58
CA GLU A 324 -13.82 0.18 4.65
C GLU A 324 -13.06 0.11 3.32
N PRO A 325 -12.44 1.21 2.87
CA PRO A 325 -11.46 1.15 1.79
C PRO A 325 -10.23 0.38 2.28
N ARG A 326 -9.84 -0.64 1.51
CA ARG A 326 -8.59 -1.37 1.74
C ARG A 326 -7.84 -1.57 0.43
N ARG A 327 -6.53 -1.34 0.48
CA ARG A 327 -5.63 -1.67 -0.61
C ARG A 327 -5.23 -3.15 -0.55
N ASP A 328 -5.33 -3.83 -1.68
CA ASP A 328 -4.71 -5.12 -1.93
C ASP A 328 -3.30 -4.86 -2.47
N ILE A 329 -2.31 -5.01 -1.57
CA ILE A 329 -0.90 -4.77 -1.87
C ILE A 329 -0.40 -5.65 -3.03
N ALA A 330 -0.86 -6.90 -3.11
CA ALA A 330 -0.35 -7.87 -4.07
C ALA A 330 -0.81 -7.58 -5.52
N ARG A 331 -1.92 -6.84 -5.68
CA ARG A 331 -2.54 -6.57 -6.99
C ARG A 331 -2.59 -5.08 -7.32
N ASP A 332 -2.03 -4.25 -6.45
CA ASP A 332 -2.08 -2.79 -6.51
C ASP A 332 -3.49 -2.23 -6.78
N MET A 333 -4.46 -2.73 -6.03
CA MET A 333 -5.88 -2.38 -6.20
C MET A 333 -6.49 -1.90 -4.89
N THR A 334 -7.21 -0.78 -4.94
CA THR A 334 -8.05 -0.32 -3.83
C THR A 334 -9.46 -0.85 -4.01
N GLY A 335 -10.03 -1.44 -2.98
CA GLY A 335 -11.39 -1.95 -2.99
C GLY A 335 -12.10 -1.72 -1.66
N LEU A 336 -13.43 -1.71 -1.70
CA LEU A 336 -14.24 -1.69 -0.49
C LEU A 336 -14.39 -3.11 0.04
N VAL A 337 -14.02 -3.31 1.31
CA VAL A 337 -14.15 -4.60 2.00
C VAL A 337 -15.16 -4.45 3.13
N THR A 338 -16.13 -5.36 3.20
CA THR A 338 -16.98 -5.44 4.39
C THR A 338 -16.23 -6.16 5.49
N VAL A 339 -16.15 -5.52 6.66
CA VAL A 339 -15.56 -6.08 7.87
C VAL A 339 -16.54 -5.97 9.02
N SER A 340 -16.24 -6.66 10.13
CA SER A 340 -16.92 -6.39 11.39
C SER A 340 -16.61 -4.97 11.87
N ALA A 341 -17.64 -4.23 12.29
CA ALA A 341 -17.46 -2.90 12.87
C ALA A 341 -16.71 -2.98 14.21
N SER A 342 -16.04 -1.90 14.60
CA SER A 342 -15.39 -1.81 15.92
C SER A 342 -16.42 -1.72 17.06
N ARG A 343 -16.02 -2.08 18.27
CA ARG A 343 -16.83 -1.97 19.49
C ARG A 343 -17.26 -0.53 19.74
N ASP A 344 -16.34 0.41 19.61
CA ASP A 344 -16.62 1.86 19.65
C ASP A 344 -17.73 2.26 18.68
N SER A 345 -17.60 1.90 17.41
CA SER A 345 -18.61 2.18 16.38
C SER A 345 -19.99 1.61 16.75
N CYS A 346 -20.05 0.35 17.18
CA CYS A 346 -21.28 -0.29 17.65
C CYS A 346 -21.89 0.42 18.87
N VAL A 347 -21.07 0.93 19.79
CA VAL A 347 -21.53 1.73 20.95
C VAL A 347 -22.11 3.07 20.49
N GLN A 348 -21.45 3.78 19.58
CA GLN A 348 -21.95 5.05 19.02
C GLN A 348 -23.27 4.86 18.28
N ARG A 349 -23.38 3.81 17.46
CA ARG A 349 -24.62 3.40 16.78
C ARG A 349 -25.73 3.11 17.78
N SER A 350 -25.44 2.30 18.80
CA SER A 350 -26.42 1.94 19.84
C SER A 350 -26.91 3.18 20.61
N GLY A 351 -26.00 4.11 20.90
CA GLY A 351 -26.28 5.38 21.56
C GLY A 351 -27.28 6.26 20.81
N ARG A 352 -27.52 6.04 19.51
CA ARG A 352 -28.53 6.77 18.74
C ARG A 352 -29.95 6.56 19.24
N ALA A 353 -30.24 5.41 19.84
CA ALA A 353 -31.54 5.12 20.43
C ALA A 353 -31.81 5.91 21.73
N ALA A 354 -30.75 6.34 22.43
CA ALA A 354 -30.83 6.91 23.77
C ALA A 354 -30.60 8.42 23.83
N ARG A 355 -30.75 9.13 22.70
CA ARG A 355 -30.45 10.58 22.60
C ARG A 355 -31.53 11.50 23.14
N LEU A 356 -32.79 11.17 22.85
CA LEU A 356 -33.95 12.01 23.17
C LEU A 356 -34.81 11.40 24.29
N GLY A 357 -34.39 10.24 24.82
CA GLY A 357 -35.07 9.49 25.86
C GLY A 357 -34.59 8.03 25.89
N PRO A 358 -35.11 7.19 26.80
CA PRO A 358 -34.71 5.77 26.92
C PRO A 358 -34.82 4.97 25.62
N GLY A 359 -33.82 4.18 25.26
CA GLY A 359 -33.77 3.51 23.95
C GLY A 359 -33.52 2.01 24.04
N VAL A 360 -33.72 1.32 22.92
CA VAL A 360 -33.30 -0.07 22.73
C VAL A 360 -32.35 -0.15 21.53
N ALA A 361 -31.25 -0.89 21.68
CA ALA A 361 -30.38 -1.26 20.56
C ALA A 361 -30.29 -2.78 20.44
N VAL A 362 -30.53 -3.29 19.24
CA VAL A 362 -30.48 -4.71 18.91
C VAL A 362 -29.30 -4.98 17.97
N ARG A 363 -28.35 -5.78 18.43
CA ARG A 363 -27.16 -6.17 17.68
C ARG A 363 -27.39 -7.52 17.00
N CYS A 364 -27.26 -7.58 15.68
CA CYS A 364 -27.49 -8.80 14.91
C CYS A 364 -26.27 -9.74 14.91
N LEU A 365 -25.80 -10.11 16.10
CA LEU A 365 -24.76 -11.12 16.36
C LEU A 365 -24.92 -11.66 17.79
N THR A 366 -24.12 -12.67 18.16
CA THR A 366 -24.02 -13.15 19.54
C THR A 366 -23.23 -12.18 20.42
N GLU A 367 -23.43 -12.25 21.74
CA GLU A 367 -22.61 -11.49 22.69
C GLU A 367 -21.14 -11.92 22.67
N GLN A 368 -20.86 -13.20 22.42
CA GLN A 368 -19.50 -13.71 22.28
C GLN A 368 -18.79 -13.09 21.06
N GLU A 369 -19.43 -13.09 19.89
CA GLU A 369 -18.88 -12.43 18.70
C GLU A 369 -18.63 -10.94 18.94
N TYR A 370 -19.47 -10.27 19.75
CA TYR A 370 -19.32 -8.84 20.08
C TYR A 370 -18.05 -8.60 20.89
N SER A 371 -17.74 -9.48 21.83
CA SER A 371 -16.54 -9.37 22.68
C SER A 371 -15.23 -9.47 21.89
N HIS A 372 -15.25 -10.13 20.73
CA HIS A 372 -14.10 -10.30 19.84
C HIS A 372 -13.98 -9.23 18.74
N LEU A 373 -14.91 -8.26 18.70
CA LEU A 373 -14.79 -7.13 17.77
C LEU A 373 -13.58 -6.26 18.12
N PRO A 374 -12.91 -5.65 17.13
CA PRO A 374 -11.84 -4.69 17.37
C PRO A 374 -12.31 -3.52 18.23
N ASP A 375 -11.46 -3.01 19.11
CA ASP A 375 -11.83 -1.97 20.07
C ASP A 375 -12.11 -0.64 19.38
N HIS A 376 -11.20 -0.25 18.50
CA HIS A 376 -11.18 1.02 17.80
C HIS A 376 -11.21 0.82 16.29
N ARG A 377 -11.67 1.85 15.58
CA ARG A 377 -11.61 1.90 14.12
C ARG A 377 -10.15 1.98 13.66
N THR A 378 -9.83 1.33 12.54
CA THR A 378 -8.51 1.51 11.91
C THR A 378 -8.50 2.88 11.21
N PRO A 379 -7.50 3.75 11.47
CA PRO A 379 -7.46 5.08 10.85
C PRO A 379 -7.27 4.96 9.33
N ALA A 380 -7.92 5.84 8.57
CA ALA A 380 -7.94 5.74 7.11
C ALA A 380 -6.53 5.87 6.49
N ILE A 381 -5.62 6.60 7.14
CA ILE A 381 -4.23 6.75 6.72
C ILE A 381 -3.46 5.42 6.69
N ALA A 382 -3.89 4.41 7.46
CA ALA A 382 -3.24 3.11 7.53
C ALA A 382 -3.66 2.14 6.41
N THR A 383 -4.81 2.37 5.76
CA THR A 383 -5.40 1.38 4.82
C THR A 383 -5.78 1.94 3.45
N SER A 384 -5.76 3.26 3.28
CA SER A 384 -6.19 3.95 2.05
C SER A 384 -5.03 4.16 1.07
N ASP A 385 -5.37 4.48 -0.19
CA ASP A 385 -4.39 5.01 -1.14
C ASP A 385 -3.98 6.43 -0.70
N LEU A 386 -2.69 6.64 -0.49
CA LEU A 386 -2.12 7.91 -0.02
C LEU A 386 -1.64 8.83 -1.16
N THR A 387 -1.97 8.55 -2.42
CA THR A 387 -1.49 9.36 -3.57
C THR A 387 -1.88 10.84 -3.46
N THR A 388 -3.13 11.14 -3.12
CA THR A 388 -3.58 12.54 -2.91
C THR A 388 -2.89 13.16 -1.68
N PHE A 389 -2.84 12.41 -0.56
CA PHE A 389 -2.19 12.86 0.67
C PHE A 389 -0.71 13.21 0.42
N ALA A 390 0.03 12.34 -0.27
CA ALA A 390 1.43 12.53 -0.60
C ALA A 390 1.66 13.79 -1.45
N LEU A 391 0.77 14.06 -2.43
CA LEU A 391 0.85 15.27 -3.22
C LEU A 391 0.56 16.52 -2.38
N ASP A 392 -0.48 16.47 -1.53
CA ASP A 392 -0.88 17.58 -0.67
C ASP A 392 0.23 17.94 0.33
N VAL A 393 0.84 16.97 1.00
CA VAL A 393 1.96 17.23 1.95
C VAL A 393 3.23 17.66 1.24
N ALA A 394 3.49 17.18 0.02
CA ALA A 394 4.58 17.69 -0.81
C ALA A 394 4.34 19.14 -1.24
N CYS A 395 3.10 19.51 -1.59
CA CYS A 395 2.70 20.90 -1.89
C CYS A 395 2.88 21.82 -0.70
N TRP A 396 2.64 21.30 0.52
CA TRP A 396 2.84 22.02 1.76
C TRP A 396 4.33 22.23 2.11
N GLY A 397 5.22 21.40 1.55
CA GLY A 397 6.67 21.44 1.84
C GLY A 397 7.12 20.41 2.89
N ALA A 398 6.24 19.48 3.27
CA ALA A 398 6.52 18.38 4.20
C ALA A 398 6.41 17.03 3.46
N PRO A 399 7.35 16.69 2.57
CA PRO A 399 7.30 15.42 1.83
C PRO A 399 7.17 14.24 2.78
N ARG A 400 6.37 13.23 2.39
CA ARG A 400 5.99 12.06 3.21
C ARG A 400 5.24 12.38 4.50
N GLY A 401 4.90 13.65 4.76
CA GLY A 401 4.30 14.10 6.02
C GLY A 401 5.30 14.14 7.17
N GLU A 402 6.61 14.15 6.89
CA GLU A 402 7.66 14.27 7.90
C GLU A 402 7.55 15.61 8.65
N GLY A 403 7.64 15.57 9.98
CA GLY A 403 7.53 16.76 10.84
C GLY A 403 6.09 17.22 11.14
N LEU A 404 5.09 16.77 10.38
CA LEU A 404 3.70 17.12 10.62
C LEU A 404 3.16 16.48 11.91
N ALA A 405 2.33 17.22 12.64
CA ALA A 405 1.61 16.75 13.84
C ALA A 405 0.43 15.80 13.50
N LEU A 406 0.69 14.79 12.67
CA LEU A 406 -0.28 13.77 12.32
C LEU A 406 -0.56 12.88 13.54
N PRO A 407 -1.83 12.51 13.79
CA PRO A 407 -2.13 11.56 14.85
C PRO A 407 -1.36 10.26 14.67
N ASP A 408 -1.46 9.62 13.51
CA ASP A 408 -0.71 8.42 13.14
C ASP A 408 0.17 8.72 11.90
N PRO A 409 1.42 8.24 11.85
CA PRO A 409 2.27 8.43 10.68
C PRO A 409 1.78 7.57 9.50
N PRO A 410 1.99 8.02 8.24
CA PRO A 410 1.65 7.22 7.07
C PRO A 410 2.55 5.96 7.01
N PRO A 411 2.01 4.78 6.63
CA PRO A 411 2.82 3.58 6.45
C PRO A 411 3.89 3.77 5.36
N SER A 412 5.15 3.45 5.68
CA SER A 412 6.30 3.65 4.76
C SER A 412 6.12 2.97 3.40
N GLY A 413 5.54 1.76 3.38
CA GLY A 413 5.24 1.05 2.14
C GLY A 413 4.16 1.72 1.28
N GLU A 414 3.16 2.35 1.90
CA GLU A 414 2.08 3.04 1.17
C GLU A 414 2.52 4.43 0.68
N ILE A 415 3.29 5.16 1.47
CA ILE A 415 3.82 6.47 1.05
C ILE A 415 4.81 6.30 -0.12
N ALA A 416 5.69 5.29 -0.09
CA ALA A 416 6.60 5.01 -1.20
C ALA A 416 5.87 4.65 -2.50
N ARG A 417 4.73 3.94 -2.41
CA ARG A 417 3.87 3.64 -3.57
C ARG A 417 3.22 4.91 -4.12
N ALA A 418 2.69 5.75 -3.23
CA ALA A 418 2.13 7.04 -3.60
C ALA A 418 3.17 7.92 -4.30
N GLU A 419 4.39 8.00 -3.78
CA GLU A 419 5.52 8.70 -4.42
C GLU A 419 5.87 8.09 -5.78
N GLY A 420 5.91 6.76 -5.91
CA GLY A 420 6.16 6.10 -7.20
C GLY A 420 5.11 6.45 -8.26
N VAL A 421 3.83 6.53 -7.87
CA VAL A 421 2.75 7.03 -8.75
C VAL A 421 3.01 8.49 -9.10
N LEU A 422 3.21 9.36 -8.11
CA LEU A 422 3.40 10.80 -8.34
C LEU A 422 4.64 11.10 -9.20
N HIS A 423 5.74 10.36 -9.01
CA HIS A 423 6.93 10.45 -9.85
C HIS A 423 6.61 10.09 -11.30
N GLY A 424 5.86 9.00 -11.53
CA GLY A 424 5.36 8.63 -12.86
C GLY A 424 4.41 9.66 -13.49
N LEU A 425 3.65 10.38 -12.67
CA LEU A 425 2.82 11.52 -13.12
C LEU A 425 3.63 12.82 -13.30
N GLY A 426 4.90 12.84 -12.88
CA GLY A 426 5.76 14.03 -12.84
C GLY A 426 5.37 15.03 -11.75
N GLY A 427 4.61 14.62 -10.73
CA GLY A 427 4.12 15.47 -9.64
C GLY A 427 5.13 15.71 -8.51
N VAL A 428 6.09 14.80 -8.33
CA VAL A 428 7.19 14.93 -7.36
C VAL A 428 8.53 14.55 -8.00
N ASP A 429 9.62 15.05 -7.43
CA ASP A 429 11.00 14.68 -7.80
C ASP A 429 11.51 13.44 -7.02
N ASP A 430 12.77 13.07 -7.24
CA ASP A 430 13.42 11.90 -6.59
C ASP A 430 13.48 12.01 -5.06
N ASP A 431 13.47 13.24 -4.51
CA ASP A 431 13.47 13.47 -3.06
C ASP A 431 12.04 13.46 -2.47
N GLY A 432 11.01 13.40 -3.32
CA GLY A 432 9.60 13.49 -2.94
C GLY A 432 9.07 14.93 -2.85
N ARG A 433 9.84 15.94 -3.29
CA ARG A 433 9.38 17.34 -3.30
C ARG A 433 8.48 17.60 -4.49
N VAL A 434 7.52 18.51 -4.31
CA VAL A 434 6.56 18.87 -5.35
C VAL A 434 7.25 19.58 -6.53
N THR A 435 6.90 19.19 -7.75
CA THR A 435 7.30 19.88 -8.99
C THR A 435 6.29 20.96 -9.39
N ASP A 436 6.60 21.82 -10.36
CA ASP A 436 5.60 22.76 -10.92
C ASP A 436 4.38 22.03 -11.47
N ARG A 437 4.60 20.90 -12.15
CA ARG A 437 3.54 20.02 -12.60
C ARG A 437 2.75 19.43 -11.43
N GLY A 438 3.39 19.08 -10.31
CA GLY A 438 2.72 18.66 -9.08
C GLY A 438 1.76 19.73 -8.55
N ARG A 439 2.17 21.00 -8.56
CA ARG A 439 1.31 22.12 -8.17
C ARG A 439 0.11 22.26 -9.11
N ASP A 440 0.31 22.08 -10.42
CA ASP A 440 -0.79 22.09 -11.39
C ASP A 440 -1.78 20.95 -11.16
N LEU A 441 -1.29 19.74 -10.85
CA LEU A 441 -2.13 18.60 -10.49
C LEU A 441 -2.95 18.88 -9.22
N ALA A 442 -2.33 19.45 -8.18
CA ALA A 442 -2.97 19.75 -6.90
C ALA A 442 -4.10 20.82 -7.01
N ARG A 443 -4.02 21.71 -8.00
CA ARG A 443 -5.08 22.69 -8.29
C ARG A 443 -6.38 22.04 -8.78
N VAL A 444 -6.30 20.88 -9.41
CA VAL A 444 -7.48 20.17 -9.88
C VAL A 444 -8.15 19.47 -8.70
N PRO A 445 -9.45 19.68 -8.47
CA PRO A 445 -10.11 19.18 -7.28
C PRO A 445 -10.51 17.69 -7.36
N ALA A 446 -9.56 16.82 -7.69
CA ALA A 446 -9.72 15.38 -7.93
C ALA A 446 -8.44 14.62 -7.54
N ASP A 447 -8.48 13.28 -7.63
CA ASP A 447 -7.29 12.42 -7.52
C ASP A 447 -6.20 12.87 -8.52
N PRO A 448 -4.90 12.87 -8.15
CA PRO A 448 -3.80 13.26 -9.05
C PRO A 448 -3.81 12.57 -10.41
N ARG A 449 -4.28 11.33 -10.48
CA ARG A 449 -4.48 10.57 -11.71
C ARG A 449 -5.53 11.21 -12.62
N HIS A 450 -6.67 11.57 -12.04
CA HIS A 450 -7.73 12.28 -12.75
C HIS A 450 -7.33 13.72 -13.12
N ALA A 451 -6.54 14.38 -12.28
CA ALA A 451 -5.96 15.68 -12.57
C ALA A 451 -5.08 15.64 -13.81
N ARG A 452 -4.18 14.65 -13.90
CA ARG A 452 -3.37 14.40 -15.09
C ARG A 452 -4.22 14.17 -16.32
N ALA A 453 -5.21 13.27 -16.21
CA ALA A 453 -6.11 12.94 -17.31
C ALA A 453 -6.87 14.18 -17.84
N LEU A 454 -7.24 15.10 -16.97
CA LEU A 454 -7.87 16.36 -17.34
C LEU A 454 -6.89 17.30 -18.07
N LEU A 455 -5.74 17.57 -17.47
CA LEU A 455 -4.78 18.58 -17.96
C LEU A 455 -4.09 18.14 -19.26
N ASP A 456 -3.58 16.91 -19.27
CA ASP A 456 -2.90 16.32 -20.44
C ASP A 456 -3.93 15.98 -21.52
N GLY A 457 -5.04 15.33 -21.11
CA GLY A 457 -6.10 14.90 -22.04
C GLY A 457 -6.77 16.07 -22.75
N ALA A 458 -6.90 17.23 -22.09
CA ALA A 458 -7.47 18.42 -22.73
C ALA A 458 -6.69 18.88 -23.97
N GLY A 459 -5.37 18.68 -24.01
CA GLY A 459 -4.55 19.00 -25.18
C GLY A 459 -4.70 17.98 -26.32
N LEU A 460 -5.13 16.76 -26.02
CA LEU A 460 -5.26 15.66 -26.99
C LEU A 460 -6.68 15.52 -27.54
N VAL A 461 -7.69 15.58 -26.67
CA VAL A 461 -9.09 15.30 -27.01
C VAL A 461 -10.01 16.52 -26.89
N GLY A 462 -9.45 17.67 -26.51
CA GLY A 462 -10.18 18.90 -26.21
C GLY A 462 -10.63 18.99 -24.75
N ALA A 463 -10.66 20.22 -24.22
CA ALA A 463 -10.98 20.50 -22.82
C ALA A 463 -12.35 19.98 -22.38
N THR A 464 -13.37 20.11 -23.24
CA THR A 464 -14.72 19.64 -22.96
C THR A 464 -14.76 18.12 -22.80
N THR A 465 -14.24 17.38 -23.79
CA THR A 465 -14.23 15.90 -23.76
C THR A 465 -13.41 15.36 -22.59
N ALA A 466 -12.27 15.96 -22.29
CA ALA A 466 -11.47 15.58 -21.13
C ALA A 466 -12.24 15.80 -19.82
N ALA A 467 -12.88 16.96 -19.65
CA ALA A 467 -13.71 17.27 -18.49
C ALA A 467 -14.92 16.31 -18.36
N GLU A 468 -15.57 15.97 -19.47
CA GLU A 468 -16.67 15.00 -19.53
C GLU A 468 -16.27 13.61 -19.04
N VAL A 469 -15.15 13.08 -19.53
CA VAL A 469 -14.65 11.76 -19.14
C VAL A 469 -14.18 11.78 -17.69
N VAL A 470 -13.43 12.80 -17.27
CA VAL A 470 -12.95 12.90 -15.87
C VAL A 470 -14.10 13.08 -14.89
N ALA A 471 -15.12 13.88 -15.21
CA ALA A 471 -16.32 14.02 -14.39
C ALA A 471 -17.08 12.68 -14.29
N MET A 472 -17.14 11.91 -15.37
CA MET A 472 -17.74 10.57 -15.36
C MET A 472 -16.94 9.62 -14.46
N LEU A 473 -15.60 9.57 -14.58
CA LEU A 473 -14.75 8.73 -13.73
C LEU A 473 -14.84 9.12 -12.24
N ALA A 474 -14.89 10.41 -11.93
CA ALA A 474 -14.97 10.93 -10.57
C ALA A 474 -16.36 10.78 -9.93
N SER A 475 -17.39 10.45 -10.71
CA SER A 475 -18.76 10.32 -10.22
C SER A 475 -18.99 9.09 -9.32
N GLY A 476 -18.10 8.09 -9.39
CA GLY A 476 -18.26 6.82 -8.67
C GLY A 476 -19.44 5.98 -9.15
N ARG A 477 -20.05 6.34 -10.30
CA ARG A 477 -21.09 5.54 -10.95
C ARG A 477 -20.52 4.19 -11.37
N ARG A 478 -21.34 3.14 -11.25
CA ARG A 478 -21.04 1.88 -11.91
C ARG A 478 -21.43 1.97 -13.38
N SER A 479 -20.56 1.43 -14.23
CA SER A 479 -20.76 1.30 -15.67
C SER A 479 -21.45 -0.02 -16.01
N PRO A 480 -22.76 -0.04 -16.35
CA PRO A 480 -23.42 -1.27 -16.74
C PRO A 480 -22.78 -1.84 -18.01
N GLY A 481 -22.27 -3.08 -17.95
CA GLY A 481 -21.57 -3.72 -19.09
C GLY A 481 -20.10 -3.30 -19.27
N GLY A 482 -19.63 -2.32 -18.50
CA GLY A 482 -18.24 -1.88 -18.45
C GLY A 482 -17.76 -1.02 -19.63
N ASP A 483 -18.69 -0.54 -20.47
CA ASP A 483 -18.40 0.32 -21.61
C ASP A 483 -18.53 1.81 -21.25
N LEU A 484 -17.39 2.45 -20.97
CA LEU A 484 -17.35 3.87 -20.64
C LEU A 484 -17.79 4.78 -21.80
N VAL A 485 -17.72 4.31 -23.04
CA VAL A 485 -18.16 5.08 -24.20
C VAL A 485 -19.69 5.12 -24.24
N ALA A 486 -20.36 4.00 -23.95
CA ALA A 486 -21.81 3.95 -23.83
C ALA A 486 -22.33 4.81 -22.68
N ASP A 487 -21.65 4.80 -21.54
CA ASP A 487 -22.02 5.61 -20.38
C ASP A 487 -21.93 7.10 -20.67
N LEU A 488 -20.84 7.55 -21.30
CA LEU A 488 -20.70 8.95 -21.68
C LEU A 488 -21.79 9.39 -22.66
N ARG A 489 -22.20 8.52 -23.61
CA ARG A 489 -23.34 8.81 -24.49
C ARG A 489 -24.65 8.93 -23.70
N ALA A 490 -24.86 8.07 -22.69
CA ALA A 490 -26.04 8.14 -21.84
C ALA A 490 -26.10 9.45 -21.04
N LEU A 491 -24.97 9.88 -20.47
CA LEU A 491 -24.84 11.17 -19.78
C LEU A 491 -25.11 12.35 -20.72
N ARG A 492 -24.48 12.41 -21.90
CA ARG A 492 -24.68 13.48 -22.90
C ARG A 492 -26.13 13.57 -23.39
N SER A 493 -26.83 12.44 -23.44
CA SER A 493 -28.23 12.38 -23.87
C SER A 493 -29.24 12.79 -22.79
N GLY A 494 -28.80 13.05 -21.56
CA GLY A 494 -29.67 13.35 -20.40
C GLY A 494 -30.47 12.15 -19.89
N ARG A 495 -30.25 10.95 -20.43
CA ARG A 495 -30.95 9.71 -20.01
C ARG A 495 -30.48 9.17 -18.66
N ALA A 496 -29.26 9.53 -18.24
CA ALA A 496 -28.72 9.13 -16.95
C ALA A 496 -29.35 9.97 -15.82
N PRO A 497 -29.79 9.35 -14.70
CA PRO A 497 -30.45 10.07 -13.60
C PRO A 497 -29.65 11.23 -13.00
N ASP A 498 -28.34 11.22 -13.13
CA ASP A 498 -27.41 12.19 -12.55
C ASP A 498 -26.73 13.09 -13.57
N ALA A 499 -27.19 13.09 -14.83
CA ALA A 499 -26.65 13.89 -15.92
C ALA A 499 -26.51 15.37 -15.55
N SER A 500 -27.49 15.95 -14.83
CA SER A 500 -27.42 17.34 -14.38
C SER A 500 -26.25 17.63 -13.44
N SER A 501 -25.98 16.73 -12.48
CA SER A 501 -24.86 16.88 -11.55
C SER A 501 -23.51 16.69 -12.24
N TRP A 502 -23.46 15.75 -13.20
CA TRP A 502 -22.30 15.53 -14.06
C TRP A 502 -22.01 16.77 -14.91
N GLU A 503 -23.00 17.36 -15.58
CA GLU A 503 -22.82 18.59 -16.37
C GLU A 503 -22.26 19.75 -15.56
N GLN A 504 -22.70 19.93 -14.31
CA GLN A 504 -22.18 20.97 -13.43
C GLN A 504 -20.69 20.74 -13.13
N GLU A 505 -20.30 19.49 -12.89
CA GLU A 505 -18.90 19.11 -12.68
C GLU A 505 -18.07 19.31 -13.96
N VAL A 506 -18.60 18.95 -15.13
CA VAL A 506 -17.94 19.20 -16.43
C VAL A 506 -17.63 20.67 -16.61
N ARG A 507 -18.62 21.56 -16.41
CA ARG A 507 -18.41 23.02 -16.52
C ARG A 507 -17.39 23.54 -15.52
N ARG A 508 -17.28 22.91 -14.34
CA ARG A 508 -16.29 23.25 -13.32
C ARG A 508 -14.88 22.86 -13.76
N LEU A 509 -14.69 21.61 -14.17
CA LEU A 509 -13.39 21.09 -14.63
C LEU A 509 -12.92 21.80 -15.91
N GLU A 510 -13.83 22.07 -16.83
CA GLU A 510 -13.54 22.78 -18.08
C GLU A 510 -13.05 24.21 -17.82
N ARG A 511 -13.62 24.91 -16.81
CA ARG A 511 -13.14 26.23 -16.39
C ARG A 511 -11.71 26.20 -15.85
N ILE A 512 -11.34 25.15 -15.13
CA ILE A 512 -9.97 25.00 -14.58
C ILE A 512 -8.98 24.91 -15.74
N VAL A 513 -9.26 24.05 -16.72
CA VAL A 513 -8.40 23.88 -17.91
C VAL A 513 -8.32 25.16 -18.76
N ARG A 514 -9.44 25.87 -18.94
CA ARG A 514 -9.49 27.10 -19.75
C ARG A 514 -8.86 28.30 -19.05
N GLY A 515 -8.99 28.41 -17.72
CA GLY A 515 -8.41 29.49 -16.94
C GLY A 515 -6.88 29.47 -16.94
N ASP A 516 -6.29 28.28 -17.00
CA ASP A 516 -4.84 28.06 -16.97
C ASP A 516 -4.14 28.36 -18.31
N ARG A 517 -4.84 28.19 -19.43
CA ARG A 517 -4.26 28.38 -20.78
C ARG A 517 -4.31 29.81 -21.33
N GLY A 518 -4.80 30.78 -20.55
CA GLY A 518 -5.13 32.10 -21.09
C GLY A 518 -6.10 32.01 -22.27
N ALA A 519 -6.47 33.14 -22.87
CA ALA A 519 -7.33 33.17 -24.06
C ALA A 519 -6.63 32.65 -25.34
N GLY A 520 -5.75 31.65 -25.24
CA GLY A 520 -5.24 30.89 -26.37
C GLY A 520 -6.38 30.02 -26.92
N ARG A 521 -6.84 30.35 -28.13
CA ARG A 521 -7.77 29.54 -28.92
C ARG A 521 -7.17 28.14 -29.15
N GLY A 522 -7.31 27.24 -28.19
CA GLY A 522 -7.12 25.82 -28.40
C GLY A 522 -8.10 25.38 -29.48
N GLN A 523 -7.58 24.83 -30.58
CA GLN A 523 -8.40 24.28 -31.65
C GLN A 523 -9.46 23.36 -31.04
N PRO A 524 -10.74 23.44 -31.46
CA PRO A 524 -11.71 22.44 -31.08
C PRO A 524 -11.13 21.07 -31.47
N GLY A 525 -11.09 20.13 -30.52
CA GLY A 525 -10.75 18.72 -30.76
C GLY A 525 -11.80 18.01 -31.61
N GLY A 526 -12.26 18.64 -32.69
CA GLY A 526 -13.23 18.13 -33.64
C GLY A 526 -12.51 17.25 -34.64
N GLY A 527 -12.51 15.94 -34.37
CA GLY A 527 -12.01 14.94 -35.33
C GLY A 527 -11.71 13.57 -34.73
N ILE A 528 -11.47 13.49 -33.42
CA ILE A 528 -11.18 12.20 -32.77
C ILE A 528 -12.51 11.47 -32.48
N PRO A 529 -12.65 10.20 -32.89
CA PRO A 529 -13.79 9.37 -32.50
C PRO A 529 -13.96 9.32 -30.98
N LEU A 530 -15.21 9.32 -30.51
CA LEU A 530 -15.50 9.34 -29.07
C LEU A 530 -14.83 8.17 -28.31
N ALA A 531 -14.76 7.00 -28.93
CA ALA A 531 -14.13 5.82 -28.33
C ALA A 531 -12.65 6.06 -28.04
N ASP A 532 -11.91 6.60 -29.02
CA ASP A 532 -10.48 6.91 -28.88
C ASP A 532 -10.25 8.02 -27.85
N ALA A 533 -11.16 9.01 -27.81
CA ALA A 533 -11.09 10.07 -26.82
C ALA A 533 -11.27 9.56 -25.39
N VAL A 534 -12.27 8.69 -25.15
CA VAL A 534 -12.50 8.06 -23.84
C VAL A 534 -11.30 7.18 -23.48
N GLY A 535 -10.84 6.32 -24.39
CA GLY A 535 -9.68 5.45 -24.19
C GLY A 535 -8.41 6.24 -23.83
N THR A 536 -8.15 7.36 -24.52
CA THR A 536 -7.01 8.25 -24.25
C THR A 536 -7.06 8.82 -22.83
N VAL A 537 -8.19 9.40 -22.43
CA VAL A 537 -8.32 10.04 -21.11
C VAL A 537 -8.25 9.01 -19.99
N VAL A 538 -8.86 7.83 -20.17
CA VAL A 538 -8.78 6.72 -19.19
C VAL A 538 -7.34 6.20 -19.08
N ALA A 539 -6.62 6.07 -20.20
CA ALA A 539 -5.22 5.61 -20.19
C ALA A 539 -4.30 6.61 -19.47
N LEU A 540 -4.55 7.92 -19.60
CA LEU A 540 -3.81 8.95 -18.87
C LEU A 540 -4.09 8.93 -17.37
N ALA A 541 -5.33 8.62 -16.97
CA ALA A 541 -5.71 8.46 -15.58
C ALA A 541 -5.05 7.22 -14.96
N HIS A 542 -5.07 6.10 -15.66
CA HIS A 542 -4.65 4.81 -15.12
C HIS A 542 -3.58 4.15 -16.01
N PRO A 543 -2.37 4.74 -16.09
CA PRO A 543 -1.29 4.23 -16.95
C PRO A 543 -0.88 2.80 -16.54
N ASP A 544 -0.91 2.50 -15.25
CA ASP A 544 -0.67 1.18 -14.65
C ASP A 544 -1.73 0.13 -15.03
N ARG A 545 -2.93 0.57 -15.41
CA ARG A 545 -4.07 -0.29 -15.78
C ARG A 545 -4.32 -0.33 -17.29
N ILE A 546 -3.38 0.15 -18.08
CA ILE A 546 -3.34 -0.16 -19.51
C ILE A 546 -3.13 -1.66 -19.64
N ALA A 547 -4.01 -2.32 -20.39
CA ALA A 547 -4.09 -3.77 -20.45
C ALA A 547 -3.88 -4.26 -21.88
N ARG A 548 -3.07 -5.31 -22.03
CA ARG A 548 -2.91 -6.03 -23.30
C ARG A 548 -3.46 -7.44 -23.20
N ARG A 549 -4.21 -7.87 -24.22
CA ARG A 549 -4.77 -9.21 -24.31
C ARG A 549 -3.66 -10.27 -24.41
N ARG A 550 -3.81 -11.35 -23.63
CA ARG A 550 -2.97 -12.56 -23.64
C ARG A 550 -3.88 -13.79 -23.54
N GLY A 551 -4.20 -14.39 -24.69
CA GLY A 551 -5.20 -15.45 -24.78
C GLY A 551 -6.59 -14.94 -24.40
N ASP A 552 -7.20 -15.53 -23.38
CA ASP A 552 -8.52 -15.16 -22.84
C ASP A 552 -8.44 -14.17 -21.66
N GLN A 553 -7.23 -13.78 -21.26
CA GLN A 553 -6.99 -12.83 -20.17
C GLN A 553 -6.35 -11.54 -20.71
N TYR A 554 -6.25 -10.54 -19.85
CA TYR A 554 -5.49 -9.32 -20.07
C TYR A 554 -4.42 -9.19 -19.00
N THR A 555 -3.25 -8.70 -19.39
CA THR A 555 -2.17 -8.32 -18.48
C THR A 555 -2.08 -6.80 -18.45
N PHE A 556 -2.16 -6.22 -17.26
CA PHE A 556 -1.98 -4.79 -17.04
C PHE A 556 -0.50 -4.40 -17.08
N ALA A 557 -0.21 -3.13 -17.33
CA ALA A 557 1.13 -2.58 -17.23
C ALA A 557 1.70 -2.75 -15.81
N SER A 558 0.86 -2.80 -14.77
CA SER A 558 1.24 -3.17 -13.40
C SER A 558 1.61 -4.66 -13.21
N GLY A 559 1.38 -5.51 -14.22
CA GLY A 559 1.59 -6.97 -14.15
C GLY A 559 0.38 -7.76 -13.69
N THR A 560 -0.67 -7.10 -13.20
CA THR A 560 -1.90 -7.76 -12.76
C THR A 560 -2.62 -8.41 -13.95
N GLY A 561 -2.96 -9.69 -13.81
CA GLY A 561 -3.84 -10.39 -14.74
C GLY A 561 -5.31 -10.10 -14.43
N ALA A 562 -6.15 -9.94 -15.45
CA ALA A 562 -7.59 -9.77 -15.30
C ALA A 562 -8.38 -10.34 -16.48
N VAL A 563 -9.66 -10.63 -16.26
CA VAL A 563 -10.59 -11.06 -17.33
C VAL A 563 -11.67 -10.02 -17.58
N VAL A 564 -12.20 -10.03 -18.81
CA VAL A 564 -13.40 -9.26 -19.17
C VAL A 564 -14.64 -10.15 -18.96
N PRO A 565 -15.74 -9.64 -18.37
CA PRO A 565 -16.97 -10.41 -18.22
C PRO A 565 -17.54 -10.92 -19.56
N PRO A 566 -18.18 -12.11 -19.59
CA PRO A 566 -18.89 -12.59 -20.77
C PRO A 566 -19.91 -11.56 -21.28
N GLY A 567 -19.91 -11.30 -22.60
CA GLY A 567 -20.83 -10.35 -23.24
C GLY A 567 -20.47 -8.88 -23.08
N SER A 568 -19.33 -8.54 -22.47
CA SER A 568 -18.85 -7.15 -22.41
C SER A 568 -18.45 -6.64 -23.80
N ALA A 569 -18.73 -5.36 -24.06
CA ALA A 569 -18.28 -4.67 -25.27
C ALA A 569 -16.76 -4.51 -25.36
N LEU A 570 -16.03 -4.73 -24.26
CA LEU A 570 -14.57 -4.71 -24.24
C LEU A 570 -13.94 -6.00 -24.80
N ALA A 571 -14.74 -7.05 -25.01
CA ALA A 571 -14.24 -8.32 -25.53
C ALA A 571 -13.74 -8.16 -26.97
N GLY A 572 -12.55 -8.72 -27.25
CA GLY A 572 -11.96 -8.75 -28.59
C GLY A 572 -10.95 -7.65 -28.90
N HIS A 573 -10.93 -6.55 -28.13
CA HIS A 573 -9.90 -5.51 -28.29
C HIS A 573 -8.53 -6.00 -27.82
N GLU A 574 -7.45 -5.70 -28.55
CA GLU A 574 -6.09 -6.08 -28.13
C GLU A 574 -5.61 -5.26 -26.92
N TRP A 575 -5.97 -3.98 -26.89
CA TRP A 575 -5.54 -3.01 -25.91
C TRP A 575 -6.73 -2.32 -25.26
N LEU A 576 -6.71 -2.24 -23.93
CA LEU A 576 -7.74 -1.59 -23.13
C LEU A 576 -7.12 -0.58 -22.16
N ALA A 577 -7.80 0.55 -21.98
CA ALA A 577 -7.58 1.46 -20.86
C ALA A 577 -8.65 1.15 -19.80
N VAL A 578 -8.22 0.73 -18.61
CA VAL A 578 -9.13 0.23 -17.57
C VAL A 578 -9.28 1.23 -16.43
N ALA A 579 -10.51 1.63 -16.14
CA ALA A 579 -10.83 2.54 -15.04
C ALA A 579 -11.13 1.78 -13.74
N GLU A 580 -11.96 0.73 -13.84
CA GLU A 580 -12.43 -0.02 -12.68
C GLU A 580 -12.10 -1.50 -12.81
N VAL A 581 -11.51 -2.05 -11.76
CA VAL A 581 -11.20 -3.47 -11.63
C VAL A 581 -11.82 -3.95 -10.32
N GLY A 582 -12.54 -5.06 -10.38
CA GLY A 582 -13.18 -5.66 -9.22
C GLY A 582 -12.57 -7.01 -8.91
N ARG A 583 -12.51 -7.36 -7.62
CA ARG A 583 -12.29 -8.74 -7.21
C ARG A 583 -13.48 -9.59 -7.66
N ALA A 584 -13.20 -10.80 -8.11
CA ALA A 584 -14.21 -11.82 -8.27
C ALA A 584 -13.62 -13.16 -7.84
N SER A 585 -14.46 -14.02 -7.28
CA SER A 585 -14.13 -15.40 -6.94
C SER A 585 -14.89 -16.36 -7.86
N GLY A 586 -14.33 -17.55 -8.09
CA GLY A 586 -14.93 -18.60 -8.94
C GLY A 586 -14.76 -18.39 -10.45
N ARG A 587 -15.62 -19.03 -11.25
CA ARG A 587 -15.52 -19.08 -12.73
C ARG A 587 -15.48 -17.70 -13.42
N ALA A 588 -15.99 -16.66 -12.77
CA ALA A 588 -16.04 -15.30 -13.33
C ALA A 588 -14.67 -14.58 -13.33
N ALA A 589 -13.69 -15.05 -12.56
CA ALA A 589 -12.37 -14.42 -12.44
C ALA A 589 -11.23 -15.20 -13.14
N GLY A 590 -11.50 -16.45 -13.55
CA GLY A 590 -10.45 -17.38 -13.95
C GLY A 590 -9.39 -17.58 -12.87
N GLU A 591 -8.17 -17.97 -13.27
CA GLU A 591 -6.99 -18.07 -12.40
C GLU A 591 -6.46 -16.70 -11.94
N ALA A 592 -6.86 -15.61 -12.61
CA ALA A 592 -6.37 -14.26 -12.38
C ALA A 592 -6.93 -13.58 -11.12
N GLY A 593 -8.16 -13.95 -10.70
CA GLY A 593 -8.79 -13.40 -9.47
C GLY A 593 -9.28 -11.95 -9.58
N ALA A 594 -9.20 -11.32 -10.76
CA ALA A 594 -9.62 -9.95 -11.03
C ALA A 594 -10.45 -9.84 -12.31
N VAL A 595 -11.43 -8.92 -12.31
CA VAL A 595 -12.36 -8.69 -13.42
C VAL A 595 -12.37 -7.22 -13.79
N ILE A 596 -12.21 -6.92 -15.08
CA ILE A 596 -12.35 -5.57 -15.63
C ILE A 596 -13.84 -5.19 -15.55
N ARG A 597 -14.15 -4.16 -14.74
CA ARG A 597 -15.52 -3.68 -14.51
C ARG A 597 -15.89 -2.51 -15.40
N ALA A 598 -14.92 -1.65 -15.73
CA ALA A 598 -15.14 -0.52 -16.62
C ALA A 598 -13.84 -0.15 -17.35
N GLY A 599 -13.96 0.14 -18.64
CA GLY A 599 -12.83 0.59 -19.46
C GLY A 599 -13.27 1.08 -20.83
N ALA A 600 -12.29 1.34 -21.68
CA ALA A 600 -12.49 1.64 -23.09
C ALA A 600 -11.34 1.04 -23.90
N ALA A 601 -11.60 0.78 -25.19
CA ALA A 601 -10.54 0.41 -26.12
C ALA A 601 -9.54 1.56 -26.27
N VAL A 602 -8.27 1.22 -26.44
CA VAL A 602 -7.20 2.17 -26.75
C VAL A 602 -6.29 1.56 -27.80
N ASP A 603 -5.64 2.36 -28.64
CA ASP A 603 -4.63 1.85 -29.56
C ASP A 603 -3.24 1.77 -28.88
N ARG A 604 -2.33 0.99 -29.45
CA ARG A 604 -0.97 0.84 -28.93
C ARG A 604 -0.21 2.17 -28.84
N PRO A 605 -0.18 3.04 -29.87
CA PRO A 605 0.53 4.32 -29.78
C PRO A 605 0.03 5.21 -28.64
N THR A 606 -1.29 5.26 -28.40
CA THR A 606 -1.87 6.02 -27.30
C THR A 606 -1.56 5.38 -25.95
N ALA A 607 -1.59 4.06 -25.86
CA ALA A 607 -1.16 3.33 -24.67
C ALA A 607 0.31 3.64 -24.30
N GLU A 608 1.22 3.55 -25.26
CA GLU A 608 2.65 3.87 -25.07
C GLU A 608 2.86 5.34 -24.67
N ARG A 609 2.11 6.29 -25.26
CA ARG A 609 2.18 7.72 -24.88
C ARG A 609 1.63 7.99 -23.47
N ALA A 610 0.49 7.38 -23.13
CA ALA A 610 -0.17 7.60 -21.85
C ALA A 610 0.61 7.01 -20.66
N ALA A 611 1.35 5.92 -20.88
CA ALA A 611 2.22 5.30 -19.89
C ALA A 611 3.70 5.38 -20.29
N SER A 612 4.12 6.50 -20.87
CA SER A 612 5.51 6.68 -21.35
C SER A 612 6.57 6.52 -20.26
N HIS A 613 6.26 6.87 -19.01
CA HIS A 613 7.14 6.66 -17.85
C HIS A 613 7.28 5.18 -17.45
N LEU A 614 6.42 4.29 -17.96
CA LEU A 614 6.53 2.85 -17.80
C LEU A 614 7.19 2.19 -19.02
N LEU A 615 7.53 2.95 -20.07
CA LEU A 615 8.26 2.40 -21.19
C LEU A 615 9.69 2.12 -20.79
N ASP A 616 10.09 0.89 -21.02
CA ASP A 616 11.44 0.42 -20.77
C ASP A 616 11.95 -0.29 -22.03
N ASP A 617 13.23 -0.09 -22.35
CA ASP A 617 13.90 -0.72 -23.49
C ASP A 617 15.18 -1.38 -22.98
N ASP A 618 14.95 -2.57 -22.43
CA ASP A 618 15.90 -3.23 -21.55
C ASP A 618 16.68 -4.28 -22.33
N GLU A 619 18.01 -4.26 -22.17
CA GLU A 619 18.86 -5.29 -22.72
C GLU A 619 19.11 -6.38 -21.69
N THR A 620 18.53 -7.54 -21.96
CA THR A 620 18.69 -8.75 -21.13
C THR A 620 19.60 -9.74 -21.84
N ALA A 621 20.38 -10.49 -21.09
CA ALA A 621 21.16 -11.57 -21.64
C ALA A 621 21.06 -12.80 -20.75
N ILE A 622 21.14 -13.97 -21.37
CA ILE A 622 21.16 -15.27 -20.70
C ILE A 622 22.47 -15.94 -21.06
N PHE A 623 23.18 -16.44 -20.05
CA PHE A 623 24.33 -17.29 -20.24
C PHE A 623 23.88 -18.75 -20.19
N ASP A 624 24.10 -19.47 -21.29
CA ASP A 624 23.80 -20.89 -21.42
C ASP A 624 24.94 -21.58 -22.17
N SER A 625 25.38 -22.71 -21.62
CA SER A 625 26.31 -23.64 -22.26
C SER A 625 27.55 -22.94 -22.86
N GLY A 626 28.16 -22.04 -22.07
CA GLY A 626 29.37 -21.31 -22.44
C GLY A 626 29.18 -20.16 -23.41
N SER A 627 27.95 -19.75 -23.72
CA SER A 627 27.65 -18.64 -24.62
C SER A 627 26.63 -17.68 -24.02
N VAL A 628 26.68 -16.41 -24.44
CA VAL A 628 25.71 -15.40 -24.02
C VAL A 628 24.76 -15.09 -25.18
N ALA A 629 23.46 -15.22 -24.94
CA ALA A 629 22.42 -14.79 -25.87
C ALA A 629 21.75 -13.51 -25.35
N GLY A 630 21.86 -12.42 -26.10
CA GLY A 630 21.25 -11.14 -25.79
C GLY A 630 19.86 -10.99 -26.42
N ARG A 631 18.95 -10.34 -25.70
CA ARG A 631 17.64 -9.91 -26.20
C ARG A 631 17.36 -8.49 -25.72
N ARG A 632 16.98 -7.62 -26.66
CA ARG A 632 16.43 -6.30 -26.35
C ARG A 632 14.92 -6.44 -26.23
N ILE A 633 14.42 -6.19 -25.02
CA ILE A 633 13.02 -6.36 -24.66
C ILE A 633 12.45 -4.99 -24.37
N ARG A 634 11.57 -4.54 -25.27
CA ARG A 634 10.81 -3.32 -25.05
C ARG A 634 9.54 -3.66 -24.29
N ARG A 635 9.31 -2.98 -23.17
CA ARG A 635 8.16 -3.21 -22.29
C ARG A 635 7.37 -1.93 -22.04
N LEU A 636 6.10 -2.09 -21.72
CA LEU A 636 5.24 -1.09 -21.09
C LEU A 636 4.88 -1.61 -19.71
N GLY A 637 5.67 -1.26 -18.70
CA GLY A 637 5.66 -1.91 -17.39
C GLY A 637 5.90 -3.41 -17.53
N ALA A 638 4.96 -4.23 -17.07
CA ALA A 638 5.02 -5.68 -17.18
C ALA A 638 4.63 -6.24 -18.57
N ILE A 639 4.11 -5.41 -19.48
CA ILE A 639 3.67 -5.86 -20.81
C ILE A 639 4.87 -5.87 -21.75
N GLU A 640 5.27 -7.05 -22.21
CA GLU A 640 6.25 -7.18 -23.29
C GLU A 640 5.63 -6.69 -24.62
N LEU A 641 6.23 -5.65 -25.21
CA LEU A 641 5.83 -5.07 -26.49
C LEU A 641 6.52 -5.76 -27.66
N SER A 642 7.82 -6.03 -27.50
CA SER A 642 8.65 -6.73 -28.47
C SER A 642 9.89 -7.30 -27.81
N SER A 643 10.38 -8.42 -28.32
CA SER A 643 11.59 -9.07 -27.86
C SER A 643 12.42 -9.47 -29.07
N THR A 644 13.53 -8.76 -29.28
CA THR A 644 14.39 -8.91 -30.46
C THR A 644 15.75 -9.47 -30.06
N PRO A 645 16.26 -10.52 -30.74
CA PRO A 645 17.64 -10.95 -30.54
C PRO A 645 18.61 -9.81 -30.87
N VAL A 646 19.53 -9.53 -29.95
CA VAL A 646 20.58 -8.52 -30.14
C VAL A 646 21.92 -9.09 -29.69
N ARG A 647 23.02 -8.49 -30.17
CA ARG A 647 24.32 -8.74 -29.59
C ARG A 647 24.35 -8.13 -28.19
N PRO A 648 24.62 -8.91 -27.13
CA PRO A 648 24.67 -8.39 -25.77
C PRO A 648 25.87 -7.44 -25.60
N SER A 649 25.65 -6.34 -24.90
CA SER A 649 26.66 -5.45 -24.36
C SER A 649 27.50 -6.17 -23.30
N PRO A 650 28.74 -5.74 -23.06
CA PRO A 650 29.57 -6.27 -21.98
C PRO A 650 28.87 -6.27 -20.62
N ALA A 651 28.13 -5.20 -20.31
CA ALA A 651 27.38 -5.09 -19.06
C ALA A 651 26.25 -6.13 -18.96
N ALA A 652 25.49 -6.35 -20.04
CA ALA A 652 24.43 -7.38 -20.05
C ALA A 652 25.02 -8.80 -19.97
N ALA A 653 26.12 -9.05 -20.68
CA ALA A 653 26.87 -10.30 -20.62
C ALA A 653 27.42 -10.57 -19.21
N GLY A 654 28.01 -9.56 -18.57
CA GLY A 654 28.50 -9.64 -17.19
C GLY A 654 27.39 -9.98 -16.20
N ARG A 655 26.23 -9.32 -16.28
CA ARG A 655 25.06 -9.66 -15.43
C ARG A 655 24.59 -11.11 -15.64
N ALA A 656 24.55 -11.57 -16.89
CA ALA A 656 24.13 -12.93 -17.22
C ALA A 656 25.11 -13.99 -16.68
N VAL A 657 26.41 -13.73 -16.81
CA VAL A 657 27.47 -14.58 -16.25
C VAL A 657 27.42 -14.56 -14.72
N ALA A 658 27.23 -13.40 -14.08
CA ALA A 658 27.09 -13.29 -12.62
C ALA A 658 25.92 -14.14 -12.11
N ALA A 659 24.76 -14.06 -12.78
CA ALA A 659 23.60 -14.85 -12.42
C ALA A 659 23.88 -16.36 -12.54
N ALA A 660 24.57 -16.79 -13.60
CA ALA A 660 24.96 -18.19 -13.78
C ALA A 660 25.95 -18.66 -12.72
N VAL A 661 26.95 -17.83 -12.37
CA VAL A 661 27.94 -18.15 -11.32
C VAL A 661 27.28 -18.22 -9.94
N ARG A 662 26.33 -17.33 -9.60
CA ARG A 662 25.58 -17.43 -8.34
C ARG A 662 24.76 -18.72 -8.25
N ALA A 663 24.14 -19.14 -9.36
CA ALA A 663 23.30 -20.34 -9.38
C ALA A 663 24.10 -21.65 -9.40
N GLY A 664 25.25 -21.69 -10.09
CA GLY A 664 25.99 -22.93 -10.36
C GLY A 664 27.47 -22.91 -9.98
N GLY A 665 27.95 -21.86 -9.28
CA GLY A 665 29.35 -21.67 -8.92
C GLY A 665 30.28 -21.58 -10.13
N LEU A 666 31.56 -21.88 -9.93
CA LEU A 666 32.55 -21.93 -11.02
C LEU A 666 32.15 -22.96 -12.10
N ALA A 667 31.50 -24.06 -11.71
CA ALA A 667 31.09 -25.12 -12.63
C ALA A 667 30.14 -24.62 -13.74
N ALA A 668 29.35 -23.58 -13.49
CA ALA A 668 28.48 -22.96 -14.49
C ALA A 668 29.26 -22.50 -15.73
N LEU A 669 30.53 -22.10 -15.58
CA LEU A 669 31.37 -21.61 -16.67
C LEU A 669 32.02 -22.72 -17.51
N GLY A 670 31.91 -23.98 -17.09
CA GLY A 670 32.58 -25.12 -17.71
C GLY A 670 34.11 -25.07 -17.57
N PRO A 671 34.67 -24.95 -16.34
CA PRO A 671 36.11 -24.91 -16.11
C PRO A 671 36.77 -26.24 -16.49
N ASP A 672 38.04 -26.19 -16.90
CA ASP A 672 38.86 -27.39 -16.98
C ASP A 672 39.34 -27.87 -15.60
N ASP A 673 39.89 -29.09 -15.55
CA ASP A 673 40.37 -29.69 -14.30
C ASP A 673 41.48 -28.86 -13.62
N ASP A 674 42.25 -28.09 -14.38
CA ASP A 674 43.37 -27.30 -13.87
C ASP A 674 42.87 -26.03 -13.17
N ALA A 675 41.87 -25.36 -13.76
CA ALA A 675 41.14 -24.25 -13.17
C ALA A 675 40.40 -24.67 -11.89
N VAL A 676 39.75 -25.84 -11.89
CA VAL A 676 39.09 -26.36 -10.68
C VAL A 676 40.10 -26.57 -9.55
N ARG A 677 41.28 -27.11 -9.84
CA ARG A 677 42.33 -27.28 -8.82
C ARG A 677 42.86 -25.96 -8.30
N LEU A 678 43.13 -25.00 -9.18
CA LEU A 678 43.54 -23.65 -8.77
C LEU A 678 42.48 -22.98 -7.88
N TRP A 679 41.21 -23.08 -8.26
CA TRP A 679 40.09 -22.54 -7.50
C TRP A 679 39.97 -23.16 -6.10
N ARG A 680 40.10 -24.48 -5.96
CA ARG A 680 40.10 -25.15 -4.66
C ARG A 680 41.28 -24.73 -3.77
N ARG A 681 42.45 -24.50 -4.35
CA ARG A 681 43.63 -23.96 -3.65
C ARG A 681 43.38 -22.53 -3.13
N LEU A 682 42.79 -21.67 -3.96
CA LEU A 682 42.37 -20.31 -3.55
C LEU A 682 41.34 -20.36 -2.43
N GLY A 683 40.36 -21.27 -2.52
CA GLY A 683 39.35 -21.47 -1.48
C GLY A 683 39.96 -21.90 -0.13
N LEU A 684 40.95 -22.79 -0.14
CA LEU A 684 41.66 -23.16 1.08
C LEU A 684 42.47 -21.97 1.65
N ALA A 685 43.16 -21.22 0.79
CA ALA A 685 43.91 -20.03 1.22
C ALA A 685 42.99 -19.00 1.89
N HIS A 686 41.85 -18.70 1.28
CA HIS A 686 40.86 -17.79 1.86
C HIS A 686 40.33 -18.28 3.21
N ARG A 687 39.92 -19.56 3.28
CA ARG A 687 39.38 -20.17 4.51
C ARG A 687 40.33 -20.09 5.70
N GLU A 688 41.62 -20.35 5.46
CA GLU A 688 42.60 -20.60 6.53
C GLU A 688 43.51 -19.40 6.83
N LEU A 689 43.72 -18.53 5.84
CA LEU A 689 44.58 -17.34 5.95
C LEU A 689 43.78 -16.04 6.01
N GLY A 690 42.52 -16.03 5.55
CA GLY A 690 41.67 -14.84 5.55
C GLY A 690 42.14 -13.77 4.56
N LEU A 691 41.82 -12.50 4.82
CA LEU A 691 42.29 -11.38 4.01
C LEU A 691 43.85 -11.32 3.99
N PRO A 692 44.49 -10.99 2.85
CA PRO A 692 43.92 -10.47 1.60
C PRO A 692 43.50 -11.53 0.56
N TRP A 693 43.50 -12.82 0.89
CA TRP A 693 43.04 -13.87 -0.03
C TRP A 693 41.54 -13.70 -0.29
N PRO A 694 41.08 -13.61 -1.55
CA PRO A 694 39.70 -13.23 -1.86
C PRO A 694 38.72 -14.37 -1.60
N ASP A 695 37.47 -14.01 -1.30
CA ASP A 695 36.38 -14.99 -1.30
C ASP A 695 36.11 -15.46 -2.74
N VAL A 696 36.26 -16.76 -2.95
CA VAL A 696 36.02 -17.46 -4.22
C VAL A 696 34.78 -18.35 -4.17
N SER A 697 33.86 -18.11 -3.22
CA SER A 697 32.51 -18.65 -3.23
C SER A 697 31.72 -18.23 -4.49
N ALA A 698 30.54 -18.82 -4.71
CA ALA A 698 29.68 -18.44 -5.83
C ALA A 698 29.33 -16.93 -5.82
N ASP A 699 28.99 -16.39 -4.64
CA ASP A 699 28.71 -14.96 -4.48
C ASP A 699 29.98 -14.12 -4.61
N GLY A 700 31.08 -14.55 -3.98
CA GLY A 700 32.36 -13.85 -4.03
C GLY A 700 32.95 -13.73 -5.44
N LEU A 701 32.80 -14.77 -6.28
CA LEU A 701 33.20 -14.73 -7.69
C LEU A 701 32.25 -13.87 -8.55
N ALA A 702 30.95 -13.90 -8.27
CA ALA A 702 29.94 -13.15 -9.02
C ALA A 702 30.00 -11.64 -8.75
N GLU A 703 30.38 -11.23 -7.54
CA GLU A 703 30.58 -9.82 -7.17
C GLU A 703 31.82 -9.19 -7.81
N ARG A 704 32.84 -10.01 -8.12
CA ARG A 704 34.17 -9.57 -8.59
C ARG A 704 34.47 -9.94 -10.04
N LEU A 705 33.45 -10.20 -10.86
CA LEU A 705 33.66 -10.66 -12.24
C LEU A 705 34.59 -9.75 -13.05
N ASP A 706 34.52 -8.43 -12.85
CA ASP A 706 35.36 -7.47 -13.56
C ASP A 706 36.85 -7.65 -13.21
N ASP A 707 37.16 -8.06 -11.98
CA ASP A 707 38.53 -8.23 -11.49
C ASP A 707 39.24 -9.43 -12.15
N TRP A 708 38.48 -10.50 -12.46
CA TRP A 708 39.09 -11.77 -12.87
C TRP A 708 38.64 -12.30 -14.22
N LEU A 709 37.43 -11.97 -14.68
CA LEU A 709 36.81 -12.50 -15.91
C LEU A 709 36.46 -11.39 -16.93
N GLY A 710 36.79 -10.13 -16.66
CA GLY A 710 36.48 -8.99 -17.54
C GLY A 710 36.79 -9.20 -19.03
N PRO A 711 38.04 -9.57 -19.40
CA PRO A 711 38.41 -9.81 -20.81
C PRO A 711 37.59 -10.93 -21.48
N GLU A 712 37.25 -11.96 -20.71
CA GLU A 712 36.45 -13.08 -21.20
C GLU A 712 34.97 -12.69 -21.37
N ILE A 713 34.42 -11.86 -20.48
CA ILE A 713 33.08 -11.27 -20.60
C ILE A 713 32.99 -10.37 -21.84
N ASP A 714 34.01 -9.54 -22.07
CA ASP A 714 34.11 -8.73 -23.30
C ASP A 714 34.13 -9.63 -24.54
N ALA A 715 34.93 -10.70 -24.53
CA ALA A 715 34.99 -11.64 -25.64
C ALA A 715 33.64 -12.34 -25.89
N LEU A 716 32.89 -12.71 -24.84
CA LEU A 716 31.54 -13.28 -24.93
C LEU A 716 30.55 -12.30 -25.55
N ALA A 717 30.59 -11.03 -25.16
CA ALA A 717 29.76 -9.98 -25.74
C ALA A 717 30.00 -9.85 -27.26
N HIS A 718 31.19 -10.19 -27.73
CA HIS A 718 31.56 -10.21 -29.15
C HIS A 718 31.35 -11.56 -29.86
N GLY A 719 30.66 -12.51 -29.23
CA GLY A 719 30.26 -13.79 -29.83
C GLY A 719 31.22 -14.95 -29.60
N SER A 720 32.19 -14.80 -28.68
CA SER A 720 33.02 -15.92 -28.24
C SER A 720 32.24 -16.94 -27.40
N ARG A 721 32.83 -18.11 -27.17
CA ARG A 721 32.37 -19.10 -26.20
C ARG A 721 33.41 -19.31 -25.10
N LEU A 722 32.93 -19.48 -23.87
CA LEU A 722 33.73 -19.82 -22.69
C LEU A 722 34.00 -21.32 -22.56
N ALA A 723 33.07 -22.17 -23.04
CA ALA A 723 33.19 -23.62 -22.91
C ALA A 723 34.50 -24.13 -23.55
N GLY A 724 35.33 -24.82 -22.77
CA GLY A 724 36.62 -25.37 -23.20
C GLY A 724 37.79 -24.37 -23.22
N ARG A 725 37.63 -23.16 -22.67
CA ARG A 725 38.74 -22.23 -22.44
C ARG A 725 39.44 -22.51 -21.10
N ASP A 726 40.76 -22.30 -21.08
CA ASP A 726 41.55 -22.30 -19.85
C ASP A 726 41.19 -21.08 -19.00
N LEU A 727 40.49 -21.34 -17.88
CA LEU A 727 40.12 -20.32 -16.89
C LEU A 727 41.21 -20.10 -15.84
N GLY A 728 42.31 -20.84 -15.89
CA GLY A 728 43.46 -20.70 -15.01
C GLY A 728 44.07 -19.28 -15.03
N PRO A 729 44.37 -18.69 -16.21
CA PRO A 729 44.84 -17.32 -16.30
C PRO A 729 43.88 -16.29 -15.69
N ALA A 730 42.56 -16.49 -15.88
CA ALA A 730 41.54 -15.63 -15.32
C ALA A 730 41.51 -15.72 -13.78
N LEU A 731 41.48 -16.93 -13.22
CA LEU A 731 41.54 -17.17 -11.78
C LEU A 731 42.82 -16.65 -11.13
N ARG A 732 43.96 -16.69 -11.83
CA ARG A 732 45.23 -16.12 -11.31
C ARG A 732 45.17 -14.60 -11.12
N ARG A 733 44.28 -13.88 -11.81
CA ARG A 733 44.09 -12.43 -11.59
C ARG A 733 43.53 -12.13 -10.19
N LEU A 734 42.89 -13.12 -9.53
CA LEU A 734 42.44 -13.01 -8.14
C LEU A 734 43.57 -13.12 -7.11
N LEU A 735 44.78 -13.52 -7.51
CA LEU A 735 45.87 -13.66 -6.56
C LEU A 735 46.29 -12.29 -6.01
N PRO A 736 46.22 -12.08 -4.67
CA PRO A 736 46.54 -10.79 -4.08
C PRO A 736 48.03 -10.49 -4.17
N TRP A 737 48.42 -9.30 -4.61
CA TRP A 737 49.82 -8.87 -4.59
C TRP A 737 50.11 -8.09 -3.28
N PRO A 738 51.23 -8.33 -2.59
CA PRO A 738 52.38 -9.18 -2.97
C PRO A 738 52.31 -10.66 -2.54
N GLU A 739 51.30 -11.08 -1.77
CA GLU A 739 51.19 -12.41 -1.16
C GLU A 739 51.16 -13.56 -2.17
N ALA A 740 50.73 -13.28 -3.41
CA ALA A 740 50.72 -14.18 -4.56
C ALA A 740 52.08 -14.88 -4.78
N GLY A 741 53.19 -14.20 -4.47
CA GLY A 741 54.55 -14.75 -4.61
C GLY A 741 54.81 -15.99 -3.75
N ARG A 742 54.03 -16.19 -2.68
CA ARG A 742 54.09 -17.36 -1.79
C ARG A 742 52.97 -18.37 -2.03
N PHE A 743 52.10 -18.18 -3.02
CA PHE A 743 50.91 -19.04 -3.18
C PHE A 743 51.26 -20.53 -3.40
N ASP A 744 52.26 -20.81 -4.22
CA ASP A 744 52.73 -22.18 -4.47
C ASP A 744 53.51 -22.78 -3.28
N GLU A 745 53.99 -21.95 -2.35
CA GLU A 745 54.59 -22.37 -1.08
C GLU A 745 53.51 -22.68 -0.02
N LEU A 746 52.53 -21.78 0.11
CA LEU A 746 51.46 -21.85 1.11
C LEU A 746 50.46 -22.96 0.81
N VAL A 747 50.07 -23.10 -0.45
CA VAL A 747 49.04 -24.05 -0.89
C VAL A 747 49.54 -24.77 -2.14
N PRO A 748 50.55 -25.66 -2.05
CA PRO A 748 51.22 -26.24 -3.21
C PRO A 748 50.32 -27.16 -4.05
N ASP A 749 50.45 -27.14 -5.39
CA ASP A 749 49.77 -28.13 -6.26
C ASP A 749 50.29 -29.55 -6.01
N ARG A 750 51.59 -29.67 -5.67
CA ARG A 750 52.24 -30.96 -5.41
C ARG A 750 53.17 -30.89 -4.21
N LEU A 751 53.17 -31.94 -3.41
CA LEU A 751 54.09 -32.12 -2.29
C LEU A 751 55.18 -33.13 -2.65
N GLN A 752 56.43 -32.79 -2.31
CA GLN A 752 57.55 -33.72 -2.40
C GLN A 752 57.60 -34.59 -1.14
N VAL A 753 57.63 -35.90 -1.33
CA VAL A 753 57.74 -36.91 -0.27
C VAL A 753 59.20 -37.36 -0.09
N PRO A 754 59.56 -38.06 1.00
CA PRO A 754 60.95 -38.36 1.36
C PRO A 754 61.76 -39.08 0.28
N SER A 755 61.12 -39.90 -0.56
CA SER A 755 61.74 -40.51 -1.74
C SER A 755 62.05 -39.53 -2.88
N SER A 756 62.07 -38.21 -2.62
CA SER A 756 62.26 -37.11 -3.59
C SER A 756 61.19 -37.03 -4.69
N SER A 757 60.00 -37.45 -4.34
CA SER A 757 58.94 -37.82 -5.27
C SER A 757 57.76 -36.88 -5.14
N SER A 758 57.26 -36.32 -6.24
CA SER A 758 56.21 -35.29 -6.20
C SER A 758 54.82 -35.87 -6.46
N TYR A 759 53.91 -35.67 -5.51
CA TYR A 759 52.51 -36.13 -5.55
C TYR A 759 51.55 -34.95 -5.53
N ARG A 760 50.49 -35.01 -6.34
CA ARG A 760 49.45 -33.96 -6.34
C ARG A 760 48.67 -33.99 -5.03
N VAL A 761 48.35 -32.80 -4.52
CA VAL A 761 47.46 -32.64 -3.38
C VAL A 761 46.05 -32.43 -3.90
N ASP A 762 45.11 -33.23 -3.43
CA ASP A 762 43.69 -33.03 -3.70
C ASP A 762 43.12 -32.10 -2.62
N TYR A 763 42.67 -30.92 -3.04
CA TYR A 763 42.13 -29.90 -2.15
C TYR A 763 40.61 -30.07 -2.00
N PRO A 764 40.05 -29.70 -0.83
CA PRO A 764 38.62 -29.82 -0.59
C PRO A 764 37.80 -28.92 -1.52
N GLU A 765 36.51 -29.21 -1.66
CA GLU A 765 35.59 -28.31 -2.34
C GLU A 765 35.50 -26.97 -1.60
N VAL A 766 35.39 -25.87 -2.35
CA VAL A 766 35.27 -24.52 -1.78
C VAL A 766 33.99 -24.45 -0.96
N GLY A 767 34.08 -23.91 0.26
CA GLY A 767 32.98 -23.86 1.22
C GLY A 767 32.79 -25.13 2.06
N SER A 768 33.59 -26.18 1.85
CA SER A 768 33.60 -27.37 2.71
C SER A 768 34.70 -27.31 3.78
N ASP A 769 34.48 -27.99 4.91
CA ASP A 769 35.47 -28.16 5.99
C ASP A 769 36.42 -29.36 5.76
N GLY A 770 36.48 -29.86 4.52
CA GLY A 770 37.34 -30.99 4.17
C GLY A 770 38.83 -30.67 4.33
N PRO A 771 39.67 -31.68 4.63
CA PRO A 771 41.12 -31.51 4.64
C PRO A 771 41.71 -31.62 3.22
N PRO A 772 42.89 -31.04 2.96
CA PRO A 772 43.70 -31.43 1.80
C PRO A 772 44.17 -32.88 1.97
N VAL A 773 44.20 -33.62 0.86
CA VAL A 773 44.50 -35.06 0.82
C VAL A 773 45.72 -35.33 -0.07
N LEU A 774 46.66 -36.12 0.45
CA LEU A 774 47.81 -36.63 -0.30
C LEU A 774 47.73 -38.14 -0.42
N ALA A 775 47.41 -38.64 -1.61
CA ALA A 775 47.42 -40.07 -1.91
C ALA A 775 48.80 -40.53 -2.36
N VAL A 776 49.49 -41.29 -1.51
CA VAL A 776 50.90 -41.64 -1.67
C VAL A 776 51.18 -43.08 -1.28
N LYS A 777 52.12 -43.74 -1.96
CA LYS A 777 52.56 -45.09 -1.60
C LYS A 777 53.28 -45.08 -0.25
N LEU A 778 52.89 -45.97 0.66
CA LEU A 778 53.37 -45.99 2.04
C LEU A 778 54.91 -46.05 2.12
N GLN A 779 55.56 -46.88 1.30
CA GLN A 779 57.02 -47.03 1.33
C GLN A 779 57.81 -45.78 0.92
N GLU A 780 57.14 -44.81 0.29
CA GLU A 780 57.74 -43.55 -0.10
C GLU A 780 57.69 -42.50 1.01
N CYS A 781 56.93 -42.78 2.09
CA CYS A 781 56.78 -41.94 3.27
C CYS A 781 57.75 -42.32 4.41
N PHE A 782 58.58 -43.36 4.24
CA PHE A 782 59.59 -43.69 5.25
C PHE A 782 60.53 -42.49 5.49
N GLY A 783 60.96 -42.30 6.72
CA GLY A 783 61.71 -41.09 7.11
C GLY A 783 60.85 -39.86 7.47
N TRP A 784 59.55 -39.84 7.15
CA TRP A 784 58.66 -38.80 7.69
C TRP A 784 58.28 -39.09 9.14
N THR A 785 58.72 -38.23 10.05
CA THR A 785 58.38 -38.29 11.48
C THR A 785 57.12 -37.51 11.84
N THR A 786 56.72 -36.53 11.02
CA THR A 786 55.53 -35.69 11.22
C THR A 786 54.70 -35.59 9.94
N SER A 787 53.38 -35.42 10.07
CA SER A 787 52.51 -35.18 8.91
C SER A 787 52.86 -33.88 8.19
N PRO A 788 52.83 -33.85 6.84
CA PRO A 788 52.97 -32.61 6.10
C PRO A 788 51.82 -31.65 6.44
N ARG A 789 52.14 -30.35 6.47
CA ARG A 789 51.19 -29.27 6.75
C ARG A 789 51.31 -28.20 5.67
N VAL A 790 50.20 -27.57 5.33
CA VAL A 790 50.09 -26.44 4.38
C VAL A 790 49.52 -25.21 5.11
N CYS A 791 49.45 -24.07 4.40
CA CYS A 791 49.00 -22.78 4.94
C CYS A 791 49.83 -22.34 6.17
N ASP A 792 51.16 -22.23 6.01
CA ASP A 792 52.11 -21.90 7.09
C ASP A 792 51.95 -22.81 8.33
N GLY A 793 51.77 -24.11 8.10
CA GLY A 793 51.68 -25.11 9.16
C GLY A 793 50.30 -25.27 9.82
N ARG A 794 49.31 -24.44 9.46
CA ARG A 794 47.97 -24.44 10.08
C ARG A 794 47.20 -25.72 9.77
N VAL A 795 47.26 -26.19 8.52
CA VAL A 795 46.39 -27.27 8.04
C VAL A 795 47.19 -28.56 7.87
N PRO A 796 46.89 -29.63 8.65
CA PRO A 796 47.48 -30.94 8.41
C PRO A 796 46.90 -31.58 7.14
N VAL A 797 47.79 -32.10 6.29
CA VAL A 797 47.39 -32.85 5.10
C VAL A 797 47.05 -34.28 5.50
N THR A 798 45.87 -34.74 5.11
CA THR A 798 45.44 -36.12 5.33
C THR A 798 46.17 -37.02 4.35
N VAL A 799 46.97 -37.96 4.85
CA VAL A 799 47.76 -38.88 4.02
C VAL A 799 46.97 -40.16 3.81
N HIS A 800 46.61 -40.42 2.56
CA HIS A 800 46.06 -41.70 2.12
C HIS A 800 47.23 -42.60 1.75
N LEU A 801 47.60 -43.49 2.67
CA LEU A 801 48.71 -44.41 2.50
C LEU A 801 48.26 -45.59 1.63
N LEU A 802 48.94 -45.75 0.50
CA LEU A 802 48.61 -46.75 -0.51
C LEU A 802 49.63 -47.89 -0.53
N SER A 803 49.20 -49.06 -0.97
CA SER A 803 50.08 -50.20 -1.24
C SER A 803 50.94 -49.93 -2.50
N PRO A 804 51.95 -50.76 -2.78
CA PRO A 804 52.72 -50.67 -4.02
C PRO A 804 51.85 -50.70 -5.29
N ALA A 805 50.70 -51.38 -5.23
CA ALA A 805 49.71 -51.49 -6.30
C ALA A 805 48.64 -50.36 -6.28
N GLY A 806 48.79 -49.36 -5.41
CA GLY A 806 47.88 -48.20 -5.34
C GLY A 806 46.59 -48.45 -4.57
N ARG A 807 46.48 -49.56 -3.81
CA ARG A 807 45.29 -49.85 -3.00
C ARG A 807 45.35 -49.14 -1.64
N PRO A 808 44.26 -48.55 -1.12
CA PRO A 808 44.26 -47.93 0.20
C PRO A 808 44.67 -48.92 1.30
N LEU A 809 45.59 -48.50 2.17
CA LEU A 809 46.04 -49.27 3.35
C LEU A 809 45.61 -48.59 4.64
N ALA A 810 45.81 -47.27 4.73
CA ALA A 810 45.43 -46.48 5.88
C ALA A 810 45.19 -45.02 5.48
N VAL A 811 44.37 -44.33 6.26
CA VAL A 811 44.15 -42.89 6.15
C VAL A 811 44.55 -42.28 7.48
N THR A 812 45.46 -41.32 7.49
CA THR A 812 45.89 -40.67 8.73
C THR A 812 46.15 -39.18 8.55
N ARG A 813 45.86 -38.39 9.58
CA ARG A 813 46.29 -37.00 9.73
C ARG A 813 47.50 -36.86 10.65
N ASP A 814 47.89 -37.94 11.32
CA ASP A 814 49.02 -38.03 12.23
C ASP A 814 49.90 -39.23 11.85
N LEU A 815 50.94 -38.95 11.05
CA LEU A 815 51.92 -39.96 10.64
C LEU A 815 52.68 -40.52 11.86
N ALA A 816 52.98 -39.71 12.87
CA ALA A 816 53.73 -40.16 14.04
C ALA A 816 52.93 -41.21 14.84
N PHE A 817 51.65 -40.96 15.05
CA PHE A 817 50.74 -41.94 15.65
C PHE A 817 50.61 -43.19 14.77
N PHE A 818 50.43 -43.02 13.46
CA PHE A 818 50.33 -44.15 12.53
C PHE A 818 51.55 -45.07 12.60
N TRP A 819 52.77 -44.53 12.59
CA TRP A 819 54.00 -45.32 12.65
C TRP A 819 54.13 -46.14 13.94
N ARG A 820 53.69 -45.58 15.07
CA ARG A 820 53.79 -46.24 16.38
C ARG A 820 52.72 -47.31 16.59
N GLU A 821 51.47 -47.00 16.26
CA GLU A 821 50.33 -47.83 16.68
C GLU A 821 49.76 -48.70 15.55
N ALA A 822 49.69 -48.18 14.32
CA ALA A 822 48.97 -48.84 13.21
C ALA A 822 49.90 -49.55 12.22
N TYR A 823 51.09 -49.00 11.96
CA TYR A 823 52.06 -49.56 11.02
C TYR A 823 52.48 -51.01 11.34
N PRO A 824 52.67 -51.46 12.60
CA PRO A 824 53.04 -52.85 12.88
C PRO A 824 52.05 -53.87 12.29
N GLY A 825 50.74 -53.58 12.35
CA GLY A 825 49.69 -54.40 11.74
C GLY A 825 49.73 -54.37 10.22
N VAL A 826 49.83 -53.17 9.62
CA VAL A 826 49.95 -52.99 8.17
C VAL A 826 51.21 -53.69 7.64
N ARG A 827 52.33 -53.61 8.37
CA ARG A 827 53.60 -54.28 8.04
C ARG A 827 53.44 -55.80 7.99
N ALA A 828 52.77 -56.40 8.98
CA ALA A 828 52.56 -57.85 9.02
C ALA A 828 51.78 -58.34 7.79
N GLU A 829 50.72 -57.62 7.41
CA GLU A 829 49.92 -57.93 6.23
C GLU A 829 50.70 -57.72 4.92
N MET A 830 51.41 -56.60 4.82
CA MET A 830 52.12 -56.22 3.59
C MET A 830 53.37 -57.06 3.33
N ARG A 831 54.06 -57.57 4.36
CA ARG A 831 55.17 -58.53 4.18
C ARG A 831 54.70 -59.82 3.50
N GLY A 832 53.48 -60.28 3.80
CA GLY A 832 52.90 -61.45 3.15
C GLY A 832 52.49 -61.19 1.70
N ARG A 833 51.81 -60.07 1.42
CA ARG A 833 51.29 -59.74 0.09
C ARG A 833 52.32 -59.16 -0.88
N TYR A 834 53.32 -58.43 -0.38
CA TYR A 834 54.34 -57.73 -1.17
C TYR A 834 55.76 -57.99 -0.63
N PRO A 835 56.24 -59.25 -0.63
CA PRO A 835 57.51 -59.63 0.03
C PRO A 835 58.76 -59.01 -0.62
N ARG A 836 58.66 -58.53 -1.87
CA ARG A 836 59.76 -57.90 -2.60
C ARG A 836 59.96 -56.41 -2.27
N HIS A 837 59.09 -55.81 -1.45
CA HIS A 837 59.16 -54.40 -1.07
C HIS A 837 59.75 -54.22 0.35
N PRO A 838 60.34 -53.05 0.66
CA PRO A 838 60.90 -52.79 1.98
C PRO A 838 59.80 -52.55 3.00
N TRP A 839 59.81 -53.34 4.07
CA TRP A 839 58.89 -53.24 5.22
C TRP A 839 59.71 -53.21 6.52
N PRO A 840 60.43 -52.10 6.77
CA PRO A 840 61.36 -51.96 7.90
C PRO A 840 60.63 -52.08 9.24
N GLU A 841 61.36 -52.46 10.28
CA GLU A 841 60.84 -52.44 11.66
C GLU A 841 60.74 -51.02 12.20
N ASP A 842 61.75 -50.18 11.90
CA ASP A 842 61.71 -48.74 12.12
C ASP A 842 61.42 -47.99 10.81
N PRO A 843 60.16 -47.59 10.55
CA PRO A 843 59.80 -46.83 9.35
C PRO A 843 60.24 -45.35 9.41
N MET A 844 60.58 -44.82 10.59
CA MET A 844 60.92 -43.41 10.79
C MET A 844 62.39 -43.13 10.49
N SER A 845 63.26 -44.14 10.56
CA SER A 845 64.69 -44.03 10.20
C SER A 845 65.04 -44.73 8.88
N ALA A 846 64.08 -45.39 8.24
CA ALA A 846 64.33 -46.18 7.03
C ALA A 846 64.50 -45.29 5.79
N GLU A 847 65.38 -45.73 4.88
CA GLU A 847 65.59 -45.05 3.60
C GLU A 847 64.32 -45.16 2.72
N PRO A 848 63.67 -44.04 2.36
CA PRO A 848 62.48 -44.05 1.52
C PRO A 848 62.82 -44.46 0.09
N THR A 849 62.02 -45.35 -0.48
CA THR A 849 62.29 -45.82 -1.85
C THR A 849 61.05 -46.16 -2.63
N ARG A 850 61.11 -45.86 -3.92
CA ARG A 850 60.14 -46.28 -4.95
C ARG A 850 60.38 -47.71 -5.43
N ARG A 851 61.54 -48.28 -5.12
CA ARG A 851 62.06 -49.51 -5.73
C ARG A 851 61.81 -50.73 -4.81
N THR A 852 61.83 -51.92 -5.41
CA THR A 852 61.82 -53.19 -4.68
C THR A 852 63.20 -53.47 -4.08
N ASN A 853 63.29 -54.40 -3.11
CA ASN A 853 64.51 -54.78 -2.37
C ASN A 853 65.64 -55.38 -3.23
N ARG A 854 65.54 -55.35 -4.57
CA ARG A 854 66.61 -55.79 -5.49
C ARG A 854 67.46 -54.60 -5.95
N ARG A 855 68.41 -54.23 -5.09
CA ARG A 855 69.76 -53.69 -5.35
C ARG A 855 70.27 -53.10 -4.03
N ARG A 856 71.17 -53.83 -3.36
CA ARG A 856 72.38 -53.20 -2.82
C ARG A 856 73.40 -53.21 -3.94
#